data_AF-C4YDQ4-F1
#
_entry.id   AF-C4YDQ4-F1
#
_cell.length_a   1.000
_cell.length_b   1.000
_cell.length_c   1.000
_cell.angle_alpha   90.00
_cell.angle_beta   90.00
_cell.angle_gamma   90.00
#
_symmetry.space_group_name_H-M   'P 1'
#
loop_
_entity.id
_entity.type
_entity.pdbx_description
1 polymer ?
#
loop_
_entity_poly.entity_id
_entity_poly.type
_entity_poly.pdbx_seq_one_letter_code
_entity_poly.pdbx_strand_id
1 'polypeptide(L)'
;MKIYQLLNKLCNDKMLFNNQLLVSPIMALIYSLDDNISNNKDANQFLNKIWNMLDETISRVVRTPYKYLDLSHSQYQDTSIFNVALIEQFKFILNKKESFNVDDKDEDDVRYINWLFKFFKYLILIGESKESLLLLVKNQLNIDDHTLEDLGLINSLNFSTTTTTNQDKNNELNLKDSSIMEIIMNCSIDELINKMGLFEKKIISSNLDFLACLLLIDLLIQQPPSQQQQQQGKVKQLIELIFSKIWSFLMNSTINNEVDNDNSDGAIKYFTSIKTWNPFFKSIIKPTNKEIINVVLQLYNEILINLPNITTIDQQFSKFLFEELSQKQNQKSLQSLYQFMWILNNDQLQNLLTICQSNNFNKEDQELFFNVVKTCIDKRLSISFFDFKKIYELNNSDKEEKVLTQRKELLTKLIEFDLIEFDNDNSGEDIQLNSIIDEILSNNNNQDYFLIESMVKKSSNLIVSKLMIKDSQDQNINHLKCLVVYSMAKQKQKQKQKQEQNLNIPQDLLTQVSTIIIDKLQQKDKSNNDVNELNWDQILTILNLQDHISLSLFQSVFQSIELKQTFIPQFLEFIIKFCQSETITTTTTTNIADVDDDVKIWLHKAMLYITKKFAECKTFQDLMKNQFNQFLYQMSQIFHIINIWNLIPSTIINTQIDVILQSNENWINNHNHNPENPENGVDILKYLIQLIINCDNWKQIDYIKLFQISLNQLNCLNESPN
;
A
#
# COMPACT_ATOMS: atom_id res chain seq x y z
N MET A 1 40.89 6.18 2.10
CA MET A 1 40.21 4.93 2.50
C MET A 1 41.04 3.98 3.37
N LYS A 2 42.27 3.57 2.99
CA LYS A 2 43.09 2.64 3.79
C LYS A 2 43.44 3.15 5.20
N ILE A 3 43.77 4.44 5.32
CA ILE A 3 44.05 5.10 6.60
C ILE A 3 42.79 5.15 7.49
N TYR A 4 41.63 5.47 6.91
CA TYR A 4 40.34 5.46 7.60
C TYR A 4 39.99 4.07 8.16
N GLN A 5 40.17 3.00 7.37
CA GLN A 5 39.93 1.63 7.82
C GLN A 5 40.87 1.21 8.96
N LEU A 6 42.13 1.65 8.90
CA LEU A 6 43.11 1.39 9.96
C LEU A 6 42.74 2.12 11.26
N LEU A 7 42.40 3.42 11.17
CA LEU A 7 42.02 4.23 12.32
C LEU A 7 40.74 3.72 12.98
N ASN A 8 39.71 3.36 12.20
CA ASN A 8 38.51 2.74 12.75
C ASN A 8 38.82 1.41 13.46
N LYS A 9 39.62 0.52 12.87
CA LYS A 9 40.01 -0.74 13.53
C LYS A 9 40.75 -0.52 14.85
N LEU A 10 41.57 0.52 14.96
CA LEU A 10 42.30 0.86 16.19
C LEU A 10 41.40 1.50 17.26
N CYS A 11 40.24 2.03 16.87
CA CYS A 11 39.29 2.71 17.73
C CYS A 11 38.05 1.89 18.07
N ASN A 12 37.73 0.80 17.34
CA ASN A 12 36.50 0.01 17.52
C ASN A 12 36.29 -0.54 18.94
N ASP A 13 37.36 -0.98 19.62
CA ASP A 13 37.27 -1.55 20.98
C ASP A 13 37.26 -0.47 22.08
N LYS A 14 37.34 0.81 21.70
CA LYS A 14 37.39 1.94 22.62
C LYS A 14 36.10 2.74 22.43
N MET A 15 35.41 3.11 23.51
CA MET A 15 34.15 3.90 23.49
C MET A 15 34.31 5.35 22.96
N LEU A 16 35.30 5.62 22.10
CA LEU A 16 35.69 6.94 21.60
C LEU A 16 34.58 7.58 20.76
N PHE A 17 33.94 6.80 19.89
CA PHE A 17 32.95 7.27 18.93
C PHE A 17 31.58 6.68 19.21
N ASN A 18 30.53 7.41 18.86
CA ASN A 18 29.16 6.94 19.06
C ASN A 18 28.86 5.81 18.04
N ASN A 19 28.60 4.61 18.55
CA ASN A 19 28.33 3.42 17.75
C ASN A 19 27.02 3.49 16.95
N GLN A 20 26.14 4.46 17.25
CA GLN A 20 24.88 4.68 16.55
C GLN A 20 25.04 5.50 15.25
N LEU A 21 26.25 5.98 14.92
CA LEU A 21 26.51 6.75 13.71
C LEU A 21 26.84 5.82 12.53
N LEU A 22 26.27 6.11 11.36
CA LEU A 22 26.54 5.34 10.13
C LEU A 22 27.98 5.56 9.61
N VAL A 23 28.58 6.70 9.91
CA VAL A 23 29.95 7.06 9.53
C VAL A 23 30.70 7.53 10.77
N SER A 24 31.94 7.07 10.95
CA SER A 24 32.77 7.53 12.06
C SER A 24 33.12 9.03 11.96
N PRO A 25 33.14 9.79 13.08
CA PRO A 25 33.63 11.17 13.15
C PRO A 25 35.06 11.37 12.60
N ILE A 26 35.87 10.31 12.51
CA ILE A 26 37.18 10.35 11.82
C ILE A 26 37.04 10.81 10.37
N MET A 27 35.94 10.42 9.70
CA MET A 27 35.70 10.83 8.32
C MET A 27 35.45 12.34 8.23
N ALA A 28 34.65 12.91 9.13
CA ALA A 28 34.42 14.35 9.21
C ALA A 28 35.73 15.12 9.44
N LEU A 29 36.65 14.57 10.24
CA LEU A 29 37.96 15.16 10.48
C LEU A 29 38.83 15.18 9.21
N ILE A 30 38.81 14.09 8.42
CA ILE A 30 39.57 14.02 7.16
C ILE A 30 39.06 15.09 6.19
N TYR A 31 37.74 15.13 5.94
CA TYR A 31 37.15 16.10 5.00
C TYR A 31 37.25 17.55 5.48
N SER A 32 37.29 17.82 6.78
CA SER A 32 37.49 19.19 7.28
C SER A 32 38.91 19.71 7.03
N LEU A 33 39.89 18.81 6.90
CA LEU A 33 41.30 19.14 6.68
C LEU A 33 41.67 19.26 5.19
N ASP A 34 40.97 18.57 4.27
CA ASP A 34 41.33 18.48 2.85
C ASP A 34 41.56 19.85 2.15
N ASP A 35 40.67 20.83 2.32
CA ASP A 35 40.83 22.14 1.64
C ASP A 35 41.95 23.02 2.22
N ASN A 36 42.38 22.77 3.46
CA ASN A 36 43.43 23.56 4.11
C ASN A 36 44.85 23.14 3.71
N ILE A 37 44.97 22.03 2.99
CA ILE A 37 46.25 21.42 2.57
C ILE A 37 46.71 21.97 1.22
N SER A 38 45.80 22.43 0.36
CA SER A 38 46.09 22.69 -1.06
C SER A 38 46.69 24.07 -1.37
N ASN A 39 46.49 25.10 -0.53
CA ASN A 39 46.70 26.49 -0.97
C ASN A 39 47.60 27.41 -0.12
N ASN A 40 48.28 26.98 0.95
CA ASN A 40 48.99 27.93 1.84
C ASN A 40 50.43 27.52 2.25
N LYS A 41 51.36 28.48 2.23
CA LYS A 41 52.75 28.34 2.69
C LYS A 41 52.87 27.98 4.19
N ASP A 42 51.85 28.32 4.98
CA ASP A 42 51.78 28.05 6.42
C ASP A 42 50.90 26.82 6.77
N ALA A 43 50.51 26.00 5.78
CA ALA A 43 49.70 24.80 6.01
C ALA A 43 50.35 23.83 7.01
N ASN A 44 51.69 23.69 6.97
CA ASN A 44 52.42 22.79 7.88
C ASN A 44 52.33 23.23 9.35
N GLN A 45 52.40 24.53 9.64
CA GLN A 45 52.30 25.03 11.01
C GLN A 45 50.87 24.87 11.55
N PHE A 46 49.88 25.14 10.71
CA PHE A 46 48.47 24.93 11.03
C PHE A 46 48.19 23.46 11.35
N LEU A 47 48.61 22.54 10.47
CA LEU A 47 48.44 21.10 10.65
C LEU A 47 49.17 20.59 11.90
N ASN A 48 50.41 21.02 12.16
CA ASN A 48 51.16 20.58 13.34
C ASN A 48 50.45 20.94 14.65
N LYS A 49 49.86 22.14 14.78
CA LYS A 49 49.07 22.49 15.97
C LYS A 49 47.82 21.60 16.10
N ILE A 50 47.12 21.32 15.00
CA ILE A 50 45.94 20.45 15.01
C ILE A 50 46.32 19.01 15.37
N TRP A 51 47.39 18.46 14.80
CA TRP A 51 47.87 17.10 15.11
C TRP A 51 48.27 16.97 16.58
N ASN A 52 49.00 17.95 17.13
CA ASN A 52 49.35 17.96 18.55
C ASN A 52 48.09 18.00 19.45
N MET A 53 47.08 18.78 19.07
CA MET A 53 45.80 18.79 19.79
C MET A 53 45.11 17.43 19.71
N LEU A 54 45.04 16.81 18.54
CA LEU A 54 44.42 15.51 18.35
C LEU A 54 45.11 14.41 19.17
N ASP A 55 46.45 14.42 19.24
CA ASP A 55 47.22 13.50 20.07
C ASP A 55 46.88 13.67 21.56
N GLU A 56 46.78 14.90 22.05
CA GLU A 56 46.36 15.19 23.42
C GLU A 56 44.90 14.80 23.66
N THR A 57 44.00 15.04 22.71
CA THR A 57 42.61 14.59 22.77
C THR A 57 42.54 13.07 22.91
N ILE A 58 43.22 12.32 22.05
CA ILE A 58 43.24 10.84 22.09
C ILE A 58 43.82 10.36 23.42
N SER A 59 44.94 10.95 23.86
CA SER A 59 45.57 10.65 25.15
C SER A 59 44.61 10.82 26.33
N ARG A 60 43.86 11.92 26.37
CA ARG A 60 42.89 12.21 27.44
C ARG A 60 41.68 11.29 27.42
N VAL A 61 41.12 11.02 26.25
CA VAL A 61 39.96 10.12 26.15
C VAL A 61 40.35 8.70 26.55
N VAL A 62 41.57 8.25 26.24
CA VAL A 62 42.08 6.93 26.67
C VAL A 62 42.38 6.91 28.17
N ARG A 63 42.94 7.98 28.75
CA ARG A 63 43.30 8.04 30.18
C ARG A 63 42.08 8.21 31.10
N THR A 64 41.10 9.01 30.70
CA THR A 64 39.93 9.34 31.54
C THR A 64 38.62 9.22 30.76
N PRO A 65 38.26 8.04 30.24
CA PRO A 65 37.07 7.87 29.41
C PRO A 65 35.76 8.17 30.17
N TYR A 66 35.67 7.74 31.44
CA TYR A 66 34.46 7.92 32.26
C TYR A 66 34.09 9.38 32.50
N LYS A 67 35.08 10.27 32.71
CA LYS A 67 34.84 11.72 32.84
C LYS A 67 34.07 12.26 31.63
N TYR A 68 34.52 11.90 30.43
CA TYR A 68 33.93 12.39 29.19
C TYR A 68 32.62 11.69 28.85
N LEU A 69 32.46 10.43 29.25
CA LEU A 69 31.21 9.68 29.13
C LEU A 69 30.12 10.28 30.03
N ASP A 70 30.44 10.59 31.28
CA ASP A 70 29.51 11.23 32.22
C ASP A 70 29.10 12.63 31.73
N LEU A 71 30.06 13.43 31.26
CA LEU A 71 29.76 14.75 30.67
C LEU A 71 28.89 14.64 29.43
N SER A 72 29.21 13.70 28.53
CA SER A 72 28.44 13.45 27.31
C SER A 72 26.98 13.09 27.62
N HIS A 73 26.76 12.15 28.55
CA HIS A 73 25.44 11.69 28.92
C HIS A 73 24.63 12.75 29.68
N SER A 74 25.25 13.46 30.61
CA SER A 74 24.55 14.42 31.48
C SER A 74 24.24 15.76 30.81
N GLN A 75 25.10 16.24 29.90
CA GLN A 75 25.03 17.61 29.40
C GLN A 75 24.94 17.73 27.87
N TYR A 76 25.36 16.72 27.11
CA TYR A 76 25.58 16.85 25.66
C TYR A 76 24.91 15.77 24.82
N GLN A 77 23.75 15.24 25.24
CA GLN A 77 22.89 14.32 24.47
C GLN A 77 23.65 13.11 23.86
N ASP A 78 24.54 12.49 24.63
CA ASP A 78 25.33 11.33 24.18
C ASP A 78 26.22 11.60 22.94
N THR A 79 26.67 12.85 22.76
CA THR A 79 27.69 13.22 21.76
C THR A 79 28.97 12.41 21.97
N SER A 80 29.68 12.01 20.91
CA SER A 80 30.93 11.24 21.05
C SER A 80 31.91 11.86 22.06
N ILE A 81 32.44 11.04 22.98
CA ILE A 81 33.38 11.48 24.02
C ILE A 81 34.65 12.10 23.44
N PHE A 82 35.03 11.70 22.22
CA PHE A 82 36.11 12.31 21.46
C PHE A 82 35.80 13.78 21.14
N ASN A 83 34.59 14.11 20.68
CA ASN A 83 34.21 15.48 20.36
C ASN A 83 34.20 16.38 21.61
N VAL A 84 33.73 15.86 22.74
CA VAL A 84 33.74 16.57 24.03
C VAL A 84 35.18 16.91 24.46
N ALA A 85 36.09 15.92 24.39
CA ALA A 85 37.48 16.13 24.75
C ALA A 85 38.24 17.01 23.74
N LEU A 86 37.90 16.93 22.45
CA LEU A 86 38.49 17.76 21.39
C LEU A 86 38.19 19.23 21.65
N ILE A 87 36.93 19.57 21.92
CA ILE A 87 36.53 20.96 22.17
C ILE A 87 37.14 21.46 23.50
N GLU A 88 37.28 20.60 24.52
CA GLU A 88 38.03 20.97 25.74
C GLU A 88 39.51 21.27 25.43
N GLN A 89 40.14 20.53 24.51
CA GLN A 89 41.54 20.78 24.13
C GLN A 89 41.70 21.96 23.17
N PHE A 90 40.65 22.31 22.43
CA PHE A 90 40.68 23.38 21.45
C PHE A 90 41.01 24.75 22.06
N LYS A 91 40.68 24.97 23.34
CA LYS A 91 41.05 26.20 24.08
C LYS A 91 42.56 26.46 24.15
N PHE A 92 43.39 25.43 23.98
CA PHE A 92 44.85 25.56 24.01
C PHE A 92 45.45 25.87 22.63
N ILE A 93 44.65 25.79 21.56
CA ILE A 93 45.04 26.24 20.22
C ILE A 93 44.89 27.76 20.10
N LEU A 94 43.82 28.29 20.67
CA LEU A 94 43.54 29.73 20.69
C LEU A 94 44.61 30.46 21.52
N ASN A 95 45.04 31.62 21.05
CA ASN A 95 45.99 32.43 21.80
C ASN A 95 45.38 32.79 23.17
N LYS A 96 46.19 32.70 24.23
CA LYS A 96 45.79 32.72 25.66
C LYS A 96 45.09 34.03 26.10
N LYS A 97 43.88 34.29 25.63
CA LYS A 97 42.95 35.26 26.19
C LYS A 97 41.79 34.50 26.82
N GLU A 98 41.39 34.88 28.03
CA GLU A 98 40.31 34.22 28.80
C GLU A 98 38.93 34.32 28.11
N SER A 99 38.81 35.19 27.10
CA SER A 99 37.66 35.34 26.21
C SER A 99 38.11 35.75 24.80
N PHE A 100 37.47 35.19 23.77
CA PHE A 100 37.66 35.60 22.37
C PHE A 100 36.71 36.77 22.05
N ASN A 101 37.25 37.95 21.73
CA ASN A 101 36.45 39.14 21.35
C ASN A 101 36.76 39.54 19.90
N VAL A 102 35.72 39.90 19.14
CA VAL A 102 35.78 40.28 17.71
C VAL A 102 36.69 41.48 17.44
N ASP A 103 36.92 42.35 18.44
CA ASP A 103 37.73 43.57 18.28
C ASP A 103 39.25 43.31 18.28
N ASP A 104 39.70 42.14 18.74
CA ASP A 104 41.10 41.72 18.84
C ASP A 104 41.38 40.53 17.90
N LYS A 105 41.22 40.74 16.58
CA LYS A 105 41.34 39.68 15.56
C LYS A 105 42.78 39.21 15.37
N ASP A 106 43.19 38.15 16.06
CA ASP A 106 44.31 37.34 15.60
C ASP A 106 43.82 36.52 14.39
N GLU A 107 44.37 36.78 13.20
CA GLU A 107 43.98 36.10 11.94
C GLU A 107 44.10 34.56 12.06
N ASP A 108 45.04 34.09 12.88
CA ASP A 108 45.23 32.66 13.17
C ASP A 108 44.06 32.08 13.98
N ASP A 109 43.57 32.76 15.02
CA ASP A 109 42.46 32.27 15.85
C ASP A 109 41.17 32.17 15.04
N VAL A 110 40.90 33.18 14.20
CA VAL A 110 39.77 33.15 13.25
C VAL A 110 39.89 31.96 12.30
N ARG A 111 41.10 31.66 11.80
CA ARG A 111 41.35 30.51 10.92
C ARG A 111 41.08 29.17 11.63
N TYR A 112 41.50 29.00 12.89
CA TYR A 112 41.21 27.78 13.66
C TYR A 112 39.71 27.64 13.95
N ILE A 113 39.04 28.72 14.34
CA ILE A 113 37.59 28.72 14.62
C ILE A 113 36.80 28.39 13.34
N ASN A 114 37.16 28.96 12.19
CA ASN A 114 36.55 28.63 10.91
C ASN A 114 36.70 27.13 10.57
N TRP A 115 37.86 26.54 10.85
CA TRP A 115 38.06 25.10 10.69
C TRP A 115 37.18 24.28 11.65
N LEU A 116 37.06 24.69 12.92
CA LEU A 116 36.20 24.01 13.89
C LEU A 116 34.74 23.97 13.44
N PHE A 117 34.21 25.10 12.95
CA PHE A 117 32.83 25.16 12.44
C PHE A 117 32.65 24.39 11.13
N LYS A 118 33.68 24.33 10.28
CA LYS A 118 33.69 23.41 9.13
C LYS A 118 33.64 21.95 9.56
N PHE A 119 34.42 21.58 10.58
CA PHE A 119 34.37 20.24 11.17
C PHE A 119 32.98 19.93 11.76
N PHE A 120 32.35 20.89 12.45
CA PHE A 120 30.98 20.75 12.95
C PHE A 120 29.96 20.55 11.82
N LYS A 121 30.12 21.22 10.69
CA LYS A 121 29.25 21.03 9.52
C LYS A 121 29.26 19.55 9.07
N TYR A 122 30.43 18.91 9.07
CA TYR A 122 30.54 17.48 8.78
C TYR A 122 30.05 16.58 9.92
N LEU A 123 30.22 16.97 11.19
CA LEU A 123 29.67 16.20 12.33
C LEU A 123 28.13 16.20 12.34
N ILE A 124 27.52 17.36 12.05
CA ILE A 124 26.06 17.49 11.93
C ILE A 124 25.55 16.58 10.81
N LEU A 125 26.22 16.57 9.66
CA LEU A 125 25.88 15.65 8.58
C LEU A 125 25.96 14.18 9.01
N ILE A 126 26.98 13.82 9.78
CA ILE A 126 27.14 12.44 10.25
C ILE A 126 26.07 12.06 11.29
N GLY A 127 25.36 13.02 11.89
CA GLY A 127 24.24 12.80 12.81
C GLY A 127 24.53 13.16 14.27
N GLU A 128 25.48 14.06 14.52
CA GLU A 128 25.70 14.68 15.85
C GLU A 128 24.77 15.88 16.07
N SER A 129 24.36 16.10 17.32
CA SER A 129 23.41 17.17 17.66
C SER A 129 24.02 18.56 17.53
N LYS A 130 23.45 19.39 16.65
CA LYS A 130 23.85 20.80 16.49
C LYS A 130 23.74 21.59 17.79
N GLU A 131 22.68 21.35 18.57
CA GLU A 131 22.45 22.02 19.85
C GLU A 131 23.56 21.68 20.84
N SER A 132 23.95 20.41 20.93
CA SER A 132 25.03 19.95 21.81
C SER A 132 26.39 20.49 21.40
N LEU A 133 26.69 20.57 20.10
CA LEU A 133 27.94 21.15 19.60
C LEU A 133 28.05 22.65 19.91
N LEU A 134 26.96 23.41 19.73
CA LEU A 134 26.93 24.84 20.10
C LEU A 134 27.07 25.04 21.61
N LEU A 135 26.42 24.18 22.42
CA LEU A 135 26.55 24.21 23.87
C LEU A 135 27.99 23.91 24.32
N LEU A 136 28.69 22.96 23.65
CA LEU A 136 30.09 22.65 23.91
C LEU A 136 31.00 23.86 23.65
N VAL A 137 30.78 24.60 22.56
CA VAL A 137 31.52 25.84 22.29
C VAL A 137 31.29 26.86 23.39
N LYS A 138 30.04 27.12 23.77
CA LYS A 138 29.70 28.11 24.80
C LYS A 138 30.34 27.75 26.14
N ASN A 139 30.22 26.50 26.56
CA ASN A 139 30.66 26.05 27.88
C ASN A 139 32.18 25.85 28.00
N GLN A 140 32.87 25.48 26.92
CA GLN A 140 34.29 25.11 26.96
C GLN A 140 35.21 26.17 26.35
N LEU A 141 34.72 26.97 25.40
CA LEU A 141 35.50 27.99 24.69
C LEU A 141 35.13 29.43 25.07
N ASN A 142 34.07 29.64 25.87
CA ASN A 142 33.58 30.96 26.30
C ASN A 142 33.37 31.95 25.13
N ILE A 143 32.96 31.46 23.95
CA ILE A 143 32.62 32.32 22.81
C ILE A 143 31.13 32.65 22.93
N ASP A 144 30.80 33.94 22.96
CA ASP A 144 29.44 34.44 23.07
C ASP A 144 28.69 34.44 21.72
N ASP A 145 27.35 34.49 21.78
CA ASP A 145 26.50 34.43 20.59
C ASP A 145 26.75 35.59 19.62
N HIS A 146 27.07 36.78 20.13
CA HIS A 146 27.39 37.94 19.29
C HIS A 146 28.63 37.72 18.43
N THR A 147 29.70 37.15 18.99
CA THR A 147 30.92 36.83 18.23
C THR A 147 30.69 35.76 17.16
N LEU A 148 29.82 34.79 17.44
CA LEU A 148 29.46 33.75 16.48
C LEU A 148 28.56 34.28 15.34
N GLU A 149 27.69 35.25 15.65
CA GLU A 149 26.86 35.95 14.67
C GLU A 149 27.69 36.87 13.77
N ASP A 150 28.62 37.65 14.34
CA ASP A 150 29.50 38.57 13.62
C ASP A 150 30.42 37.86 12.61
N LEU A 151 30.87 36.65 12.95
CA LEU A 151 31.65 35.80 12.04
C LEU A 151 30.79 35.01 11.04
N GLY A 152 29.46 35.13 11.11
CA GLY A 152 28.52 34.40 10.24
C GLY A 152 28.54 32.88 10.43
N LEU A 153 29.10 32.39 11.53
CA LEU A 153 29.35 30.97 11.76
C LEU A 153 28.08 30.19 12.08
N ILE A 154 27.15 30.80 12.83
CA ILE A 154 25.83 30.19 13.08
C ILE A 154 25.06 30.00 11.77
N ASN A 155 25.13 30.98 10.87
CA ASN A 155 24.50 30.90 9.55
C ASN A 155 25.17 29.85 8.65
N SER A 156 26.49 29.65 8.77
CA SER A 156 27.22 28.60 8.04
C SER A 156 26.74 27.17 8.40
N LEU A 157 26.26 26.98 9.64
CA LEU A 157 25.68 25.72 10.12
C LEU A 157 24.20 25.55 9.74
N ASN A 158 23.56 26.58 9.17
CA ASN A 158 22.18 26.53 8.68
C ASN A 158 22.07 26.15 7.20
N PHE A 159 23.21 25.97 6.50
CA PHE A 159 23.25 25.67 5.06
C PHE A 159 22.54 26.71 4.17
N SER A 160 22.25 27.90 4.73
CA SER A 160 21.50 28.97 4.06
C SER A 160 22.41 29.90 3.22
N THR A 161 23.71 29.93 3.49
CA THR A 161 24.68 30.79 2.81
C THR A 161 25.65 29.96 1.97
N THR A 162 25.92 30.41 0.73
CA THR A 162 27.03 29.86 -0.06
C THR A 162 28.34 30.18 0.62
N THR A 163 29.21 29.18 0.81
CA THR A 163 30.56 29.35 1.37
C THR A 163 31.53 30.03 0.40
N THR A 164 31.05 30.56 -0.73
CA THR A 164 31.87 31.26 -1.71
C THR A 164 32.29 32.61 -1.16
N THR A 165 33.46 32.65 -0.52
CA THR A 165 34.19 33.90 -0.36
C THR A 165 34.44 34.50 -1.76
N ASN A 166 34.42 35.83 -1.86
CA ASN A 166 34.51 36.58 -3.13
C ASN A 166 35.76 36.28 -4.00
N GLN A 167 36.69 35.43 -3.54
CA GLN A 167 37.87 34.99 -4.29
C GLN A 167 37.61 33.77 -5.21
N ASP A 168 36.50 33.04 -5.04
CA ASP A 168 36.22 31.82 -5.80
C ASP A 168 35.41 32.02 -7.10
N LYS A 169 35.09 33.27 -7.49
CA LYS A 169 34.39 33.54 -8.77
C LYS A 169 35.15 33.09 -10.02
N ASN A 170 36.44 32.79 -9.91
CA ASN A 170 37.28 32.27 -10.99
C ASN A 170 37.39 30.74 -11.00
N ASN A 171 36.91 30.06 -9.96
CA ASN A 171 36.75 28.61 -9.92
C ASN A 171 35.25 28.33 -9.87
N GLU A 172 34.58 28.29 -11.03
CA GLU A 172 33.35 27.50 -11.11
C GLU A 172 33.72 26.09 -10.63
N LEU A 173 33.42 25.77 -9.37
CA LEU A 173 33.48 24.40 -8.87
C LEU A 173 32.78 23.57 -9.94
N ASN A 174 33.49 22.60 -10.52
CA ASN A 174 32.94 21.65 -11.49
C ASN A 174 31.92 20.76 -10.75
N LEU A 175 30.78 21.34 -10.36
CA LEU A 175 29.68 20.71 -9.63
C LEU A 175 29.09 19.53 -10.40
N LYS A 176 29.42 19.39 -11.70
CA LYS A 176 29.09 18.22 -12.51
C LYS A 176 29.78 16.95 -11.99
N ASP A 177 31.04 17.04 -11.55
CA ASP A 177 31.85 15.89 -11.14
C ASP A 177 31.87 15.66 -9.62
N SER A 178 31.36 16.61 -8.83
CA SER A 178 31.30 16.51 -7.35
C SER A 178 30.39 15.38 -6.83
N SER A 179 30.62 14.91 -5.62
CA SER A 179 29.68 13.99 -4.93
C SER A 179 28.36 14.68 -4.55
N ILE A 180 27.30 13.92 -4.20
CA ILE A 180 26.03 14.51 -3.73
C ILE A 180 26.29 15.26 -2.42
N MET A 181 27.11 14.69 -1.55
CA MET A 181 27.58 15.31 -0.32
C MET A 181 28.22 16.70 -0.57
N GLU A 182 29.19 16.79 -1.48
CA GLU A 182 29.86 18.06 -1.80
C GLU A 182 28.90 19.11 -2.36
N ILE A 183 27.90 18.70 -3.14
CA ILE A 183 26.89 19.63 -3.65
C ILE A 183 26.05 20.19 -2.50
N ILE A 184 25.56 19.34 -1.59
CA ILE A 184 24.70 19.75 -0.47
C ILE A 184 25.46 20.65 0.51
N MET A 185 26.76 20.38 0.71
CA MET A 185 27.59 21.17 1.61
C MET A 185 27.96 22.55 1.08
N ASN A 186 27.94 22.75 -0.24
CA ASN A 186 28.44 23.98 -0.88
C ASN A 186 27.35 24.84 -1.56
N CYS A 187 26.18 24.27 -1.87
CA CYS A 187 25.04 25.01 -2.44
C CYS A 187 24.02 25.41 -1.37
N SER A 188 23.36 26.55 -1.56
CA SER A 188 22.21 26.93 -0.72
C SER A 188 20.94 26.17 -1.14
N ILE A 189 19.97 26.07 -0.23
CA ILE A 189 18.68 25.38 -0.47
C ILE A 189 17.98 25.94 -1.73
N ASP A 190 17.98 27.26 -1.93
CA ASP A 190 17.37 27.90 -3.09
C ASP A 190 18.08 27.55 -4.41
N GLU A 191 19.41 27.41 -4.39
CA GLU A 191 20.17 26.97 -5.57
C GLU A 191 19.89 25.52 -5.91
N LEU A 192 19.75 24.65 -4.89
CA LEU A 192 19.43 23.23 -5.07
C LEU A 192 18.05 23.03 -5.70
N ILE A 193 17.05 23.79 -5.24
CA ILE A 193 15.69 23.76 -5.80
C ILE A 193 15.68 24.21 -7.26
N ASN A 194 16.47 25.23 -7.61
CA ASN A 194 16.54 25.74 -8.97
C ASN A 194 17.41 24.90 -9.91
N LYS A 195 18.39 24.15 -9.39
CA LYS A 195 19.31 23.30 -10.15
C LYS A 195 19.04 21.79 -9.97
N MET A 196 17.77 21.38 -9.92
CA MET A 196 17.36 19.98 -9.71
C MET A 196 18.00 18.99 -10.72
N GLY A 197 18.24 19.43 -11.96
CA GLY A 197 18.90 18.60 -12.99
C GLY A 197 20.35 18.18 -12.66
N LEU A 198 21.02 18.83 -11.70
CA LEU A 198 22.31 18.36 -11.16
C LEU A 198 22.16 17.12 -10.28
N PHE A 199 21.02 16.97 -9.62
CA PHE A 199 20.69 15.82 -8.77
C PHE A 199 20.18 14.63 -9.57
N GLU A 200 19.35 14.86 -10.59
CA GLU A 200 18.70 13.79 -11.36
C GLU A 200 19.71 12.75 -11.88
N LYS A 201 20.84 13.20 -12.43
CA LYS A 201 21.86 12.34 -13.04
C LYS A 201 22.83 11.67 -12.06
N LYS A 202 22.82 12.05 -10.78
CA LYS A 202 23.75 11.52 -9.78
C LYS A 202 23.17 10.35 -9.00
N ILE A 203 24.01 9.40 -8.61
CA ILE A 203 23.63 8.22 -7.84
C ILE A 203 24.25 8.35 -6.45
N ILE A 204 23.54 7.90 -5.41
CA ILE A 204 24.10 7.80 -4.05
C ILE A 204 25.17 6.72 -4.07
N SER A 205 26.44 7.14 -3.94
CA SER A 205 27.59 6.25 -4.09
C SER A 205 28.23 5.87 -2.75
N SER A 206 27.91 6.60 -1.68
CA SER A 206 28.52 6.47 -0.36
C SER A 206 27.53 6.71 0.78
N ASN A 207 27.86 6.24 1.99
CA ASN A 207 27.09 6.53 3.21
C ASN A 207 27.02 8.04 3.50
N LEU A 208 28.02 8.82 3.07
CA LEU A 208 28.00 10.28 3.22
C LEU A 208 27.00 10.94 2.27
N ASP A 209 26.91 10.48 1.02
CA ASP A 209 25.87 10.94 0.08
C ASP A 209 24.47 10.64 0.63
N PHE A 210 24.29 9.47 1.23
CA PHE A 210 23.04 9.06 1.86
C PHE A 210 22.66 9.96 3.04
N LEU A 211 23.59 10.23 3.96
CA LEU A 211 23.37 11.13 5.10
C LEU A 211 23.12 12.58 4.65
N ALA A 212 23.80 13.03 3.59
CA ALA A 212 23.56 14.34 2.99
C ALA A 212 22.13 14.48 2.48
N CYS A 213 21.62 13.45 1.78
CA CYS A 213 20.22 13.42 1.35
C CYS A 213 19.23 13.50 2.51
N LEU A 214 19.47 12.77 3.61
CA LEU A 214 18.61 12.85 4.81
C LEU A 214 18.64 14.23 5.47
N LEU A 215 19.83 14.83 5.58
CA LEU A 215 19.99 16.18 6.10
C LEU A 215 19.26 17.21 5.22
N LEU A 216 19.35 17.08 3.90
CA LEU A 216 18.64 17.95 2.97
C LEU A 216 17.12 17.86 3.14
N ILE A 217 16.57 16.66 3.37
CA ILE A 217 15.14 16.49 3.66
C ILE A 217 14.78 17.22 4.96
N ASP A 218 15.54 17.04 6.03
CA ASP A 218 15.29 17.72 7.32
C ASP A 218 15.35 19.26 7.17
N LEU A 219 16.33 19.78 6.43
CA LEU A 219 16.43 21.21 6.13
C LEU A 219 15.26 21.75 5.31
N LEU A 220 14.79 21.00 4.30
CA LEU A 220 13.63 21.37 3.48
C LEU A 220 12.32 21.38 4.29
N ILE A 221 12.23 20.58 5.35
CA ILE A 221 11.11 20.61 6.30
C ILE A 221 11.17 21.85 7.20
N GLN A 222 12.38 22.20 7.69
CA GLN A 222 12.58 23.27 8.66
C GLN A 222 12.59 24.70 8.04
N GLN A 223 13.10 24.87 6.82
CA GLN A 223 13.24 26.17 6.15
C GLN A 223 12.65 26.15 4.73
N PRO A 224 11.33 26.41 4.54
CA PRO A 224 10.78 26.52 3.20
C PRO A 224 11.21 27.84 2.52
N PRO A 225 11.50 27.83 1.21
CA PRO A 225 11.75 29.04 0.45
C PRO A 225 10.50 29.93 0.41
N SER A 226 10.70 31.24 0.22
CA SER A 226 9.72 32.30 0.42
C SER A 226 8.39 32.10 -0.34
N GLN A 227 7.30 31.78 0.38
CA GLN A 227 5.85 31.97 0.09
C GLN A 227 5.29 31.96 -1.36
N GLN A 228 5.95 31.37 -2.36
CA GLN A 228 5.40 31.23 -3.71
C GLN A 228 4.95 29.78 -3.96
N GLN A 229 3.66 29.57 -4.27
CA GLN A 229 3.07 28.23 -4.55
C GLN A 229 3.84 27.45 -5.63
N GLN A 230 4.46 28.14 -6.60
CA GLN A 230 5.29 27.51 -7.64
C GLN A 230 6.60 26.89 -7.10
N GLN A 231 7.17 27.43 -6.02
CA GLN A 231 8.37 26.88 -5.39
C GLN A 231 8.05 25.64 -4.54
N GLN A 232 6.86 25.58 -3.92
CA GLN A 232 6.41 24.40 -3.17
C GLN A 232 6.28 23.15 -4.04
N GLY A 233 5.79 23.29 -5.28
CA GLY A 233 5.74 22.19 -6.25
C GLY A 233 7.13 21.65 -6.61
N LYS A 234 8.12 22.53 -6.78
CA LYS A 234 9.52 22.14 -7.05
C LYS A 234 10.17 21.46 -5.85
N VAL A 235 9.89 21.91 -4.62
CA VAL A 235 10.35 21.26 -3.39
C VAL A 235 9.79 19.85 -3.29
N LYS A 236 8.51 19.64 -3.61
CA LYS A 236 7.89 18.31 -3.64
C LYS A 236 8.59 17.37 -4.64
N GLN A 237 8.83 17.84 -5.86
CA GLN A 237 9.54 17.07 -6.89
C GLN A 237 10.97 16.71 -6.46
N LEU A 238 11.67 17.64 -5.79
CA LEU A 238 13.01 17.37 -5.26
C LEU A 238 12.97 16.30 -4.16
N ILE A 239 11.98 16.35 -3.26
CA ILE A 239 11.79 15.34 -2.20
C ILE A 239 11.50 13.96 -2.81
N GLU A 240 10.59 13.87 -3.78
CA GLU A 240 10.28 12.62 -4.49
C GLU A 240 11.53 12.02 -5.17
N LEU A 241 12.33 12.87 -5.82
CA LEU A 241 13.60 12.47 -6.44
C LEU A 241 14.61 11.95 -5.41
N ILE A 242 14.75 12.63 -4.27
CA ILE A 242 15.68 12.21 -3.21
C ILE A 242 15.24 10.88 -2.61
N PHE A 243 13.95 10.72 -2.29
CA PHE A 243 13.41 9.46 -1.75
C PHE A 243 13.56 8.29 -2.74
N SER A 244 13.37 8.52 -4.04
CA SER A 244 13.63 7.51 -5.08
C SER A 244 15.10 7.06 -5.09
N LYS A 245 16.05 7.99 -4.92
CA LYS A 245 17.48 7.66 -4.82
C LYS A 245 17.83 6.95 -3.52
N ILE A 246 17.24 7.37 -2.39
CA ILE A 246 17.37 6.70 -1.09
C ILE A 246 16.89 5.26 -1.21
N TRP A 247 15.72 5.03 -1.81
CA TRP A 247 15.18 3.69 -2.04
C TRP A 247 16.14 2.82 -2.86
N SER A 248 16.63 3.34 -3.99
CA SER A 248 17.60 2.62 -4.83
C SER A 248 18.88 2.27 -4.07
N PHE A 249 19.37 3.17 -3.22
CA PHE A 249 20.55 2.90 -2.39
C PHE A 249 20.28 1.82 -1.33
N LEU A 250 19.13 1.90 -0.63
CA LEU A 250 18.75 0.92 0.39
C LEU A 250 18.57 -0.47 -0.22
N MET A 251 17.91 -0.59 -1.37
CA MET A 251 17.77 -1.88 -2.08
C MET A 251 19.11 -2.44 -2.58
N ASN A 252 20.02 -1.57 -3.02
CA ASN A 252 21.35 -2.04 -3.39
C ASN A 252 22.19 -2.47 -2.17
N SER A 253 21.90 -1.93 -0.98
CA SER A 253 22.56 -2.35 0.25
C SER A 253 22.05 -3.70 0.78
N THR A 254 20.78 -4.07 0.52
CA THR A 254 20.19 -5.36 0.95
C THR A 254 20.65 -6.56 0.11
N ILE A 255 20.91 -6.36 -1.19
CA ILE A 255 21.24 -7.45 -2.13
C ILE A 255 22.65 -8.04 -1.89
N ASN A 256 23.56 -7.30 -1.25
CA ASN A 256 24.95 -7.74 -1.03
C ASN A 256 25.15 -8.60 0.24
N ASN A 257 24.06 -9.10 0.85
CA ASN A 257 24.05 -9.74 2.18
C ASN A 257 24.36 -11.24 2.21
N GLU A 258 24.83 -11.88 1.13
CA GLU A 258 25.19 -13.31 1.16
C GLU A 258 26.59 -13.61 1.74
N VAL A 259 27.34 -12.60 2.19
CA VAL A 259 28.68 -12.81 2.78
C VAL A 259 28.79 -12.09 4.11
N ASP A 260 28.78 -12.87 5.20
CA ASP A 260 29.00 -12.51 6.61
C ASP A 260 29.97 -11.32 6.81
N ASN A 261 29.44 -10.10 6.77
CA ASN A 261 30.11 -8.90 7.23
C ASN A 261 29.03 -8.02 7.89
N ASP A 262 29.06 -7.92 9.21
CA ASP A 262 28.13 -7.17 10.09
C ASP A 262 27.89 -5.68 9.76
N ASN A 263 28.47 -5.15 8.67
CA ASN A 263 28.48 -3.74 8.30
C ASN A 263 27.50 -3.34 7.18
N SER A 264 26.89 -4.28 6.44
CA SER A 264 26.00 -3.95 5.30
C SER A 264 24.58 -3.54 5.72
N ASP A 265 24.12 -3.97 6.90
CA ASP A 265 22.83 -3.56 7.48
C ASP A 265 22.85 -2.14 8.10
N GLY A 266 24.01 -1.48 8.14
CA GLY A 266 24.18 -0.20 8.84
C GLY A 266 23.26 0.91 8.32
N ALA A 267 23.08 1.01 7.00
CA ALA A 267 22.26 2.07 6.38
C ALA A 267 20.76 1.88 6.67
N ILE A 268 20.28 0.63 6.63
CA ILE A 268 18.88 0.29 6.93
C ILE A 268 18.61 0.52 8.42
N LYS A 269 19.48 0.00 9.29
CA LYS A 269 19.39 0.21 10.75
C LYS A 269 19.39 1.70 11.11
N TYR A 270 20.20 2.50 10.43
CA TYR A 270 20.25 3.95 10.62
C TYR A 270 18.96 4.63 10.12
N PHE A 271 18.44 4.24 8.95
CA PHE A 271 17.20 4.78 8.39
C PHE A 271 15.99 4.51 9.31
N THR A 272 15.95 3.36 9.97
CA THR A 272 14.90 3.01 10.94
C THR A 272 15.12 3.58 12.34
N SER A 273 16.26 4.22 12.61
CA SER A 273 16.63 4.70 13.95
C SER A 273 15.97 6.03 14.32
N ILE A 274 15.96 6.32 15.64
CA ILE A 274 15.50 7.61 16.20
C ILE A 274 16.16 8.83 15.56
N LYS A 275 17.38 8.72 15.05
CA LYS A 275 18.06 9.86 14.40
C LYS A 275 17.39 10.28 13.08
N THR A 276 16.75 9.34 12.38
CA THR A 276 16.10 9.60 11.10
C THR A 276 14.64 9.98 11.26
N TRP A 277 13.87 9.23 12.07
CA TRP A 277 12.43 9.49 12.18
C TRP A 277 12.12 10.69 13.09
N ASN A 278 12.82 10.88 14.21
CA ASN A 278 12.47 11.91 15.19
C ASN A 278 12.41 13.34 14.61
N PRO A 279 13.33 13.78 13.73
CA PRO A 279 13.23 15.09 13.07
C PRO A 279 11.96 15.22 12.22
N PHE A 280 11.60 14.18 11.45
CA PHE A 280 10.39 14.17 10.62
C PHE A 280 9.13 14.32 11.47
N PHE A 281 9.05 13.64 12.60
CA PHE A 281 7.87 13.69 13.47
C PHE A 281 7.82 14.91 14.40
N LYS A 282 8.94 15.41 14.93
CA LYS A 282 8.99 16.67 15.72
C LYS A 282 8.48 17.88 14.93
N SER A 283 8.68 17.88 13.61
CA SER A 283 8.19 18.93 12.71
C SER A 283 6.65 19.03 12.67
N ILE A 284 5.94 17.98 13.08
CA ILE A 284 4.47 17.94 13.14
C ILE A 284 3.94 18.87 14.24
N ILE A 285 4.69 19.00 15.35
CA ILE A 285 4.29 19.76 16.55
C ILE A 285 4.39 21.28 16.31
N LYS A 286 5.23 21.72 15.35
CA LYS A 286 5.36 23.12 14.91
C LYS A 286 5.19 23.22 13.39
N PRO A 287 3.94 23.18 12.86
CA PRO A 287 3.73 23.05 11.43
C PRO A 287 4.06 24.36 10.69
N THR A 288 5.27 24.45 10.14
CA THR A 288 5.62 25.47 9.13
C THR A 288 4.98 25.17 7.78
N ASN A 289 4.80 23.88 7.40
CA ASN A 289 4.11 23.50 6.15
C ASN A 289 3.55 22.06 6.18
N LYS A 290 2.21 21.90 6.27
CA LYS A 290 1.55 20.58 6.40
C LYS A 290 1.67 19.69 5.16
N GLU A 291 1.68 20.26 3.96
CA GLU A 291 1.66 19.47 2.71
C GLU A 291 2.99 18.77 2.46
N ILE A 292 4.11 19.47 2.67
CA ILE A 292 5.46 18.90 2.50
C ILE A 292 5.70 17.78 3.52
N ILE A 293 5.33 18.01 4.78
CA ILE A 293 5.46 17.00 5.84
C ILE A 293 4.64 15.75 5.49
N ASN A 294 3.41 15.90 4.99
CA ASN A 294 2.59 14.76 4.58
C ASN A 294 3.25 13.94 3.47
N VAL A 295 3.84 14.59 2.45
CA VAL A 295 4.55 13.89 1.36
C VAL A 295 5.78 13.15 1.87
N VAL A 296 6.59 13.79 2.72
CA VAL A 296 7.76 13.15 3.33
C VAL A 296 7.35 11.91 4.12
N LEU A 297 6.32 12.03 4.96
CA LEU A 297 5.84 10.92 5.78
C LEU A 297 5.24 9.79 4.92
N GLN A 298 4.54 10.11 3.83
CA GLN A 298 4.02 9.12 2.88
C GLN A 298 5.16 8.33 2.23
N LEU A 299 6.14 9.02 1.65
CA LEU A 299 7.29 8.38 0.99
C LEU A 299 8.14 7.59 1.99
N TYR A 300 8.32 8.11 3.21
CA TYR A 300 9.00 7.40 4.29
C TYR A 300 8.26 6.10 4.65
N ASN A 301 6.93 6.14 4.79
CA ASN A 301 6.12 4.97 5.08
C ASN A 301 6.17 3.92 3.95
N GLU A 302 6.08 4.36 2.69
CA GLU A 302 6.19 3.47 1.53
C GLU A 302 7.54 2.74 1.48
N ILE A 303 8.63 3.43 1.80
CA ILE A 303 9.95 2.78 1.92
C ILE A 303 9.95 1.79 3.07
N LEU A 304 9.44 2.19 4.25
CA LEU A 304 9.42 1.32 5.42
C LEU A 304 8.65 0.01 5.17
N ILE A 305 7.48 0.06 4.53
CA ILE A 305 6.66 -1.13 4.23
C ILE A 305 7.36 -2.09 3.27
N ASN A 306 8.15 -1.55 2.33
CA ASN A 306 8.80 -2.34 1.29
C ASN A 306 10.22 -2.79 1.65
N LEU A 307 10.78 -2.35 2.79
CA LEU A 307 12.09 -2.81 3.24
C LEU A 307 12.04 -4.29 3.69
N PRO A 308 12.99 -5.15 3.25
CA PRO A 308 13.09 -6.50 3.75
C PRO A 308 13.51 -6.50 5.23
N ASN A 309 12.90 -7.37 6.04
CA ASN A 309 13.18 -7.56 7.48
C ASN A 309 12.82 -6.37 8.42
N ILE A 310 11.62 -5.83 8.25
CA ILE A 310 10.92 -4.89 9.16
C ILE A 310 10.82 -5.36 10.63
N THR A 311 11.13 -6.62 10.95
CA THR A 311 11.04 -7.17 12.32
C THR A 311 11.87 -6.42 13.37
N THR A 312 12.80 -5.56 12.95
CA THR A 312 13.59 -4.68 13.82
C THR A 312 13.25 -3.21 13.65
N ILE A 313 11.97 -2.84 13.48
CA ILE A 313 11.58 -1.46 13.75
C ILE A 313 11.86 -1.18 15.22
N ASP A 314 12.53 -0.04 15.47
CA ASP A 314 12.88 0.42 16.79
C ASP A 314 11.65 0.42 17.71
N GLN A 315 11.71 -0.33 18.83
CA GLN A 315 10.65 -0.33 19.83
C GLN A 315 10.35 1.09 20.34
N GLN A 316 11.33 2.00 20.27
CA GLN A 316 11.14 3.41 20.59
C GLN A 316 10.16 4.09 19.63
N PHE A 317 10.15 3.73 18.34
CA PHE A 317 9.23 4.31 17.37
C PHE A 317 7.78 3.89 17.62
N SER A 318 7.55 2.60 17.90
CA SER A 318 6.25 2.07 18.32
C SER A 318 5.74 2.76 19.60
N LYS A 319 6.61 2.93 20.61
CA LYS A 319 6.27 3.62 21.86
C LYS A 319 5.92 5.09 21.62
N PHE A 320 6.75 5.81 20.87
CA PHE A 320 6.49 7.20 20.50
C PHE A 320 5.15 7.36 19.78
N LEU A 321 4.87 6.51 18.79
CA LEU A 321 3.61 6.57 18.05
C LEU A 321 2.39 6.29 18.95
N PHE A 322 2.51 5.33 19.88
CA PHE A 322 1.46 5.06 20.86
C PHE A 322 1.25 6.24 21.84
N GLU A 323 2.32 6.85 22.34
CA GLU A 323 2.25 8.01 23.22
C GLU A 323 1.59 9.21 22.51
N GLU A 324 1.96 9.50 21.28
CA GLU A 324 1.37 10.60 20.51
C GLU A 324 -0.12 10.35 20.16
N LEU A 325 -0.49 9.13 19.76
CA LEU A 325 -1.88 8.78 19.46
C LEU A 325 -2.77 8.70 20.71
N SER A 326 -2.19 8.40 21.88
CA SER A 326 -2.92 8.37 23.15
C SER A 326 -3.12 9.76 23.77
N GLN A 327 -2.28 10.73 23.43
CA GLN A 327 -2.42 12.12 23.86
C GLN A 327 -3.51 12.85 23.04
N LYS A 328 -4.62 13.23 23.69
CA LYS A 328 -5.77 13.90 23.06
C LYS A 328 -5.52 15.36 22.61
N GLN A 329 -4.27 15.83 22.53
CA GLN A 329 -3.97 17.22 22.19
C GLN A 329 -3.60 17.36 20.71
N ASN A 330 -4.30 18.25 19.98
CA ASN A 330 -4.10 18.59 18.56
C ASN A 330 -4.28 17.43 17.54
N GLN A 331 -5.46 16.82 17.52
CA GLN A 331 -5.79 15.67 16.66
C GLN A 331 -5.75 15.94 15.13
N LYS A 332 -5.93 17.18 14.66
CA LYS A 332 -5.81 17.51 13.20
C LYS A 332 -4.41 17.31 12.62
N SER A 333 -3.36 17.32 13.43
CA SER A 333 -1.99 17.03 12.99
C SER A 333 -1.65 15.54 13.03
N LEU A 334 -2.49 14.70 13.67
CA LEU A 334 -2.22 13.27 13.89
C LEU A 334 -2.73 12.38 12.74
N GLN A 335 -3.54 12.91 11.80
CA GLN A 335 -4.01 12.15 10.63
C GLN A 335 -2.85 11.55 9.80
N SER A 336 -1.73 12.27 9.68
CA SER A 336 -0.55 11.80 8.97
C SER A 336 0.19 10.67 9.70
N LEU A 337 -0.11 10.42 10.98
CA LEU A 337 0.44 9.31 11.76
C LEU A 337 -0.31 8.00 11.51
N TYR A 338 -1.58 8.04 11.08
CA TYR A 338 -2.41 6.84 10.88
C TYR A 338 -1.79 5.85 9.89
N GLN A 339 -1.02 6.34 8.92
CA GLN A 339 -0.33 5.50 7.94
C GLN A 339 0.75 4.59 8.55
N PHE A 340 1.22 4.86 9.77
CA PHE A 340 2.24 4.08 10.49
C PHE A 340 1.66 3.14 11.56
N MET A 341 0.33 3.04 11.69
CA MET A 341 -0.31 2.22 12.73
C MET A 341 0.01 0.72 12.63
N TRP A 342 0.41 0.25 11.44
CA TRP A 342 0.85 -1.12 11.22
C TRP A 342 2.07 -1.51 12.09
N ILE A 343 2.80 -0.54 12.65
CA ILE A 343 3.97 -0.76 13.53
C ILE A 343 3.56 -1.12 14.97
N LEU A 344 2.34 -0.78 15.40
CA LEU A 344 1.90 -0.97 16.79
C LEU A 344 1.72 -2.44 17.16
N ASN A 345 2.08 -2.80 18.39
CA ASN A 345 1.87 -4.15 18.91
C ASN A 345 0.40 -4.39 19.26
N ASN A 346 0.02 -5.67 19.39
CA ASN A 346 -1.36 -6.08 19.67
C ASN A 346 -1.92 -5.42 20.95
N ASP A 347 -1.12 -5.39 22.03
CA ASP A 347 -1.51 -4.77 23.31
C ASP A 347 -1.74 -3.25 23.16
N GLN A 348 -0.91 -2.57 22.36
CA GLN A 348 -1.07 -1.14 22.09
C GLN A 348 -2.34 -0.86 21.29
N LEU A 349 -2.66 -1.68 20.30
CA LEU A 349 -3.90 -1.57 19.52
C LEU A 349 -5.13 -1.78 20.40
N GLN A 350 -5.12 -2.78 21.29
CA GLN A 350 -6.21 -2.99 22.25
C GLN A 350 -6.35 -1.81 23.22
N ASN A 351 -5.25 -1.24 23.69
CA ASN A 351 -5.28 -0.03 24.54
C ASN A 351 -5.80 1.20 23.79
N LEU A 352 -5.48 1.36 22.50
CA LEU A 352 -6.07 2.44 21.69
C LEU A 352 -7.57 2.25 21.50
N LEU A 353 -8.04 1.01 21.31
CA LEU A 353 -9.49 0.72 21.27
C LEU A 353 -10.16 1.16 22.57
N THR A 354 -9.62 0.81 23.74
CA THR A 354 -10.21 1.22 25.04
C THR A 354 -10.18 2.73 25.26
N ILE A 355 -9.11 3.43 24.85
CA ILE A 355 -9.04 4.91 24.91
C ILE A 355 -10.14 5.54 24.04
N CYS A 356 -10.39 4.98 22.85
CA CYS A 356 -11.45 5.43 21.95
C CYS A 356 -12.86 5.14 22.48
N GLN A 357 -13.04 4.32 23.53
CA GLN A 357 -14.35 4.01 24.13
C GLN A 357 -14.85 5.09 25.09
N SER A 358 -14.02 6.07 25.50
CA SER A 358 -14.46 7.14 26.41
C SER A 358 -15.54 8.04 25.78
N ASN A 359 -16.66 8.23 26.50
CA ASN A 359 -18.00 8.69 26.08
C ASN A 359 -18.19 10.02 25.31
N ASN A 360 -17.14 10.70 24.85
CA ASN A 360 -17.28 11.94 24.05
C ASN A 360 -16.85 11.68 22.61
N PHE A 361 -17.82 11.31 21.76
CA PHE A 361 -17.64 11.12 20.32
C PHE A 361 -17.32 12.45 19.60
N ASN A 362 -16.04 12.80 19.51
CA ASN A 362 -15.58 13.80 18.56
C ASN A 362 -15.35 13.13 17.18
N LYS A 363 -15.53 13.87 16.08
CA LYS A 363 -15.27 13.37 14.70
C LYS A 363 -13.85 12.80 14.53
N GLU A 364 -12.90 13.35 15.28
CA GLU A 364 -11.48 12.97 15.22
C GLU A 364 -11.21 11.63 15.95
N ASP A 365 -11.92 11.35 17.05
CA ASP A 365 -11.88 10.05 17.75
C ASP A 365 -12.53 8.92 16.92
N GLN A 366 -13.50 9.26 16.08
CA GLN A 366 -14.11 8.32 15.12
C GLN A 366 -13.11 7.90 14.04
N GLU A 367 -12.36 8.85 13.48
CA GLU A 367 -11.36 8.57 12.45
C GLU A 367 -10.20 7.73 12.99
N LEU A 368 -9.72 8.03 14.20
CA LEU A 368 -8.74 7.20 14.90
C LEU A 368 -9.29 5.78 15.08
N PHE A 369 -10.50 5.63 15.63
CA PHE A 369 -11.13 4.34 15.87
C PHE A 369 -11.26 3.51 14.59
N PHE A 370 -11.69 4.09 13.47
CA PHE A 370 -11.78 3.38 12.19
C PHE A 370 -10.42 2.88 11.69
N ASN A 371 -9.36 3.70 11.83
CA ASN A 371 -8.01 3.30 11.42
C ASN A 371 -7.43 2.22 12.37
N VAL A 372 -7.75 2.24 13.66
CA VAL A 372 -7.37 1.16 14.60
C VAL A 372 -8.04 -0.14 14.18
N VAL A 373 -9.36 -0.12 13.95
CA VAL A 373 -10.12 -1.31 13.52
C VAL A 373 -9.59 -1.85 12.18
N LYS A 374 -9.32 -0.99 11.21
CA LYS A 374 -8.71 -1.38 9.93
C LYS A 374 -7.37 -2.09 10.15
N THR A 375 -6.52 -1.54 11.00
CA THR A 375 -5.21 -2.14 11.32
C THR A 375 -5.39 -3.49 12.03
N CYS A 376 -6.37 -3.63 12.92
CA CYS A 376 -6.71 -4.91 13.56
C CYS A 376 -7.16 -5.95 12.53
N ILE A 377 -7.95 -5.56 11.53
CA ILE A 377 -8.36 -6.44 10.43
C ILE A 377 -7.13 -6.90 9.62
N ASP A 378 -6.26 -5.97 9.24
CA ASP A 378 -5.04 -6.27 8.47
C ASP A 378 -4.10 -7.23 9.24
N LYS A 379 -4.03 -7.09 10.57
CA LYS A 379 -3.27 -7.97 11.47
C LYS A 379 -4.02 -9.23 11.92
N ARG A 380 -5.27 -9.43 11.51
CA ARG A 380 -6.16 -10.53 11.94
C ARG A 380 -6.29 -10.64 13.47
N LEU A 381 -6.44 -9.50 14.14
CA LEU A 381 -6.71 -9.45 15.58
C LEU A 381 -8.21 -9.49 15.83
N SER A 382 -8.63 -10.26 16.84
CA SER A 382 -10.01 -10.26 17.28
C SER A 382 -10.37 -8.93 17.95
N ILE A 383 -11.59 -8.46 17.70
CA ILE A 383 -12.16 -7.27 18.33
C ILE A 383 -13.33 -7.66 19.22
N SER A 384 -13.63 -6.82 20.21
CA SER A 384 -14.77 -7.04 21.10
C SER A 384 -16.10 -6.81 20.39
N PHE A 385 -17.16 -7.48 20.85
CA PHE A 385 -18.53 -7.21 20.40
C PHE A 385 -18.94 -5.74 20.63
N PHE A 386 -18.44 -5.11 21.70
CA PHE A 386 -18.72 -3.70 21.98
C PHE A 386 -18.19 -2.79 20.87
N ASP A 387 -16.96 -3.02 20.41
CA ASP A 387 -16.36 -2.25 19.31
C ASP A 387 -17.09 -2.52 17.99
N PHE A 388 -17.50 -3.77 17.73
CA PHE A 388 -18.33 -4.10 16.58
C PHE A 388 -19.68 -3.36 16.61
N LYS A 389 -20.38 -3.41 17.74
CA LYS A 389 -21.67 -2.74 17.95
C LYS A 389 -21.52 -1.23 17.76
N LYS A 390 -20.42 -0.65 18.22
CA LYS A 390 -20.10 0.76 18.00
C LYS A 390 -20.00 1.12 16.50
N ILE A 391 -19.39 0.27 15.67
CA ILE A 391 -19.35 0.49 14.20
C ILE A 391 -20.74 0.32 13.59
N TYR A 392 -21.50 -0.67 14.08
CA TYR A 392 -22.83 -0.98 13.60
C TYR A 392 -23.83 0.16 13.87
N GLU A 393 -23.82 0.72 15.08
CA GLU A 393 -24.69 1.80 15.57
C GLU A 393 -24.40 3.19 14.97
N LEU A 394 -23.30 3.37 14.22
CA LEU A 394 -23.01 4.64 13.51
C LEU A 394 -23.97 4.95 12.35
N ASN A 395 -25.17 4.37 12.37
CA ASN A 395 -26.22 4.58 11.38
C ASN A 395 -26.94 5.92 11.64
N ASN A 396 -26.89 6.81 10.64
CA ASN A 396 -27.80 7.96 10.44
C ASN A 396 -27.63 9.22 11.32
N SER A 397 -26.44 9.84 11.35
CA SER A 397 -26.36 11.28 11.69
C SER A 397 -25.48 12.14 10.78
N ASP A 398 -24.47 11.59 10.10
CA ASP A 398 -23.60 12.35 9.19
C ASP A 398 -23.74 11.90 7.72
N LYS A 399 -24.13 12.83 6.85
CA LYS A 399 -24.37 12.64 5.40
C LYS A 399 -23.10 12.37 4.56
N GLU A 400 -22.03 11.86 5.17
CA GLU A 400 -20.75 11.64 4.48
C GLU A 400 -20.70 10.22 3.88
N GLU A 401 -20.86 10.13 2.55
CA GLU A 401 -20.81 8.88 1.76
C GLU A 401 -19.54 8.02 2.02
N LYS A 402 -18.43 8.67 2.39
CA LYS A 402 -17.17 8.02 2.75
C LYS A 402 -17.28 7.16 4.01
N VAL A 403 -17.92 7.67 5.06
CA VAL A 403 -18.08 6.95 6.34
C VAL A 403 -18.98 5.72 6.15
N LEU A 404 -20.03 5.85 5.33
CA LEU A 404 -20.92 4.73 4.99
C LEU A 404 -20.20 3.63 4.22
N THR A 405 -19.31 3.99 3.28
CA THR A 405 -18.53 3.03 2.51
C THR A 405 -17.52 2.30 3.40
N GLN A 406 -16.81 3.03 4.26
CA GLN A 406 -15.87 2.46 5.23
C GLN A 406 -16.57 1.55 6.24
N ARG A 407 -17.72 1.96 6.77
CA ARG A 407 -18.57 1.13 7.65
C ARG A 407 -18.91 -0.22 6.99
N LYS A 408 -19.38 -0.18 5.74
CA LYS A 408 -19.74 -1.41 4.99
C LYS A 408 -18.54 -2.34 4.83
N GLU A 409 -17.39 -1.79 4.43
CA GLU A 409 -16.17 -2.56 4.21
C GLU A 409 -15.67 -3.22 5.51
N LEU A 410 -15.62 -2.46 6.61
CA LEU A 410 -15.11 -2.95 7.90
C LEU A 410 -16.02 -4.04 8.48
N LEU A 411 -17.34 -3.81 8.53
CA LEU A 411 -18.28 -4.80 9.09
C LEU A 411 -18.26 -6.11 8.27
N THR A 412 -18.19 -6.01 6.94
CA THR A 412 -18.11 -7.18 6.06
C THR A 412 -16.82 -7.98 6.34
N LYS A 413 -15.66 -7.31 6.34
CA LYS A 413 -14.36 -7.96 6.59
C LYS A 413 -14.26 -8.60 7.97
N LEU A 414 -14.78 -7.93 9.00
CA LEU A 414 -14.77 -8.46 10.37
C LEU A 414 -15.55 -9.78 10.49
N ILE A 415 -16.70 -9.88 9.81
CA ILE A 415 -17.50 -11.10 9.79
C ILE A 415 -16.86 -12.16 8.89
N GLU A 416 -16.39 -11.80 7.69
CA GLU A 416 -15.84 -12.76 6.73
C GLU A 416 -14.55 -13.43 7.20
N PHE A 417 -13.73 -12.73 7.99
CA PHE A 417 -12.47 -13.20 8.58
C PHE A 417 -12.61 -13.79 9.99
N ASP A 418 -13.83 -13.91 10.51
CA ASP A 418 -14.12 -14.45 11.85
C ASP A 418 -13.34 -13.74 12.99
N LEU A 419 -13.19 -12.42 12.89
CA LEU A 419 -12.45 -11.60 13.86
C LEU A 419 -13.31 -11.13 15.05
N ILE A 420 -14.51 -11.69 15.21
CA ILE A 420 -15.44 -11.36 16.29
C ILE A 420 -15.88 -12.67 16.95
N GLU A 421 -15.61 -12.79 18.23
CA GLU A 421 -16.22 -13.77 19.11
C GLU A 421 -17.55 -13.21 19.59
N PHE A 422 -18.64 -13.88 19.24
CA PHE A 422 -19.95 -13.61 19.83
C PHE A 422 -20.04 -14.44 21.11
N ASP A 423 -20.46 -13.84 22.21
CA ASP A 423 -20.60 -14.59 23.47
C ASP A 423 -21.70 -15.65 23.33
N ASN A 424 -21.34 -16.89 23.67
CA ASN A 424 -22.26 -18.02 23.70
C ASN A 424 -22.92 -18.11 25.08
N ASP A 425 -24.23 -18.26 25.11
CA ASP A 425 -24.91 -18.64 26.35
C ASP A 425 -24.62 -20.10 26.73
N ASN A 426 -24.94 -20.47 27.98
CA ASN A 426 -24.86 -21.85 28.49
C ASN A 426 -25.69 -22.88 27.67
N SER A 427 -26.53 -22.43 26.73
CA SER A 427 -27.30 -23.22 25.76
C SER A 427 -26.60 -23.42 24.41
N GLY A 428 -25.49 -22.74 24.14
CA GLY A 428 -24.79 -22.77 22.86
C GLY A 428 -25.40 -21.87 21.77
N GLU A 429 -26.30 -20.94 22.13
CA GLU A 429 -26.86 -19.94 21.22
C GLU A 429 -26.22 -18.56 21.43
N ASP A 430 -25.78 -17.94 20.32
CA ASP A 430 -25.14 -16.63 20.32
C ASP A 430 -26.17 -15.50 20.51
N ILE A 431 -26.46 -15.04 21.75
CA ILE A 431 -27.43 -13.94 22.01
C ILE A 431 -27.07 -12.67 21.22
N GLN A 432 -25.78 -12.35 21.19
CA GLN A 432 -25.27 -11.13 20.57
C GLN A 432 -25.47 -11.14 19.05
N LEU A 433 -25.18 -12.27 18.41
CA LEU A 433 -25.46 -12.48 16.99
C LEU A 433 -26.96 -12.49 16.72
N ASN A 434 -27.74 -13.10 17.62
CA ASN A 434 -29.20 -13.10 17.55
C ASN A 434 -29.79 -11.70 17.55
N SER A 435 -29.30 -10.81 18.42
CA SER A 435 -29.76 -9.42 18.51
C SER A 435 -29.48 -8.64 17.23
N ILE A 436 -28.30 -8.79 16.63
CA ILE A 436 -27.97 -8.11 15.36
C ILE A 436 -28.83 -8.64 14.23
N ILE A 437 -29.02 -9.97 14.15
CA ILE A 437 -29.89 -10.58 13.15
C ILE A 437 -31.32 -10.06 13.32
N ASP A 438 -31.84 -9.97 14.55
CA ASP A 438 -33.18 -9.44 14.80
C ASP A 438 -33.31 -7.95 14.41
N GLU A 439 -32.26 -7.16 14.62
CA GLU A 439 -32.21 -5.76 14.22
C GLU A 439 -32.17 -5.59 12.70
N ILE A 440 -31.36 -6.38 11.98
CA ILE A 440 -31.34 -6.41 10.51
C ILE A 440 -32.71 -6.85 9.97
N LEU A 441 -33.31 -7.88 10.57
CA LEU A 441 -34.60 -8.43 10.15
C LEU A 441 -35.80 -7.55 10.54
N SER A 442 -35.61 -6.54 11.39
CA SER A 442 -36.64 -5.56 11.77
C SER A 442 -36.43 -4.18 11.14
N ASN A 443 -35.24 -3.92 10.58
CA ASN A 443 -34.93 -2.68 9.87
C ASN A 443 -35.61 -2.63 8.49
N ASN A 444 -36.61 -1.76 8.36
CA ASN A 444 -37.37 -1.55 7.12
C ASN A 444 -36.65 -0.70 6.06
N ASN A 445 -35.47 -0.15 6.37
CA ASN A 445 -34.79 0.84 5.52
C ASN A 445 -33.73 0.24 4.56
N ASN A 446 -33.62 -1.08 4.43
CA ASN A 446 -32.66 -1.80 3.56
C ASN A 446 -31.16 -1.47 3.73
N GLN A 447 -30.79 -0.58 4.67
CA GLN A 447 -29.43 -0.04 4.80
C GLN A 447 -28.40 -1.10 5.20
N ASP A 448 -28.81 -2.14 5.94
CA ASP A 448 -27.93 -3.15 6.52
C ASP A 448 -28.02 -4.53 5.83
N TYR A 449 -28.79 -4.64 4.74
CA TYR A 449 -28.96 -5.90 4.01
C TYR A 449 -27.68 -6.40 3.35
N PHE A 450 -26.66 -5.54 3.19
CA PHE A 450 -25.33 -5.93 2.70
C PHE A 450 -24.64 -6.94 3.62
N LEU A 451 -24.98 -6.98 4.92
CA LEU A 451 -24.39 -7.92 5.88
C LEU A 451 -24.94 -9.34 5.75
N ILE A 452 -26.08 -9.53 5.06
CA ILE A 452 -26.76 -10.82 4.98
C ILE A 452 -25.87 -11.88 4.34
N GLU A 453 -25.15 -11.56 3.26
CA GLU A 453 -24.25 -12.52 2.61
C GLU A 453 -23.16 -13.02 3.57
N SER A 454 -22.61 -12.12 4.38
CA SER A 454 -21.58 -12.44 5.39
C SER A 454 -22.16 -13.21 6.57
N MET A 455 -23.33 -12.81 7.07
CA MET A 455 -23.99 -13.45 8.21
C MET A 455 -24.48 -14.87 7.86
N VAL A 456 -25.00 -15.09 6.65
CA VAL A 456 -25.40 -16.42 6.17
C VAL A 456 -24.20 -17.37 6.12
N LYS A 457 -22.99 -16.87 5.84
CA LYS A 457 -21.75 -17.67 5.89
C LYS A 457 -21.44 -18.17 7.29
N LYS A 458 -21.74 -17.35 8.31
CA LYS A 458 -21.44 -17.65 9.71
C LYS A 458 -22.54 -18.48 10.39
N SER A 459 -23.82 -18.19 10.14
CA SER A 459 -24.95 -18.82 10.86
C SER A 459 -26.21 -19.01 10.00
N SER A 460 -26.09 -19.71 8.86
CA SER A 460 -27.19 -19.97 7.93
C SER A 460 -28.46 -20.54 8.59
N ASN A 461 -28.32 -21.49 9.51
CA ASN A 461 -29.46 -22.19 10.14
C ASN A 461 -30.30 -21.26 11.04
N LEU A 462 -29.63 -20.34 11.74
CA LEU A 462 -30.26 -19.39 12.66
C LEU A 462 -31.07 -18.33 11.92
N ILE A 463 -30.51 -17.83 10.81
CA ILE A 463 -31.17 -16.83 9.96
C ILE A 463 -32.40 -17.45 9.29
N VAL A 464 -32.26 -18.69 8.77
CA VAL A 464 -33.36 -19.41 8.12
C VAL A 464 -34.48 -19.71 9.11
N SER A 465 -34.17 -20.20 10.32
CA SER A 465 -35.21 -20.49 11.31
C SER A 465 -36.02 -19.25 11.71
N LYS A 466 -35.35 -18.11 11.90
CA LYS A 466 -36.01 -16.82 12.22
C LYS A 466 -36.85 -16.27 11.07
N LEU A 467 -36.39 -16.39 9.83
CA LEU A 467 -37.12 -15.93 8.65
C LEU A 467 -38.34 -16.79 8.33
N MET A 468 -38.30 -18.07 8.66
CA MET A 468 -39.43 -19.00 8.47
C MET A 468 -40.60 -18.70 9.43
N ILE A 469 -40.32 -18.08 10.59
CA ILE A 469 -41.34 -17.72 11.59
C ILE A 469 -42.09 -16.42 11.20
N LYS A 470 -41.53 -15.57 10.34
CA LYS A 470 -42.15 -14.29 9.96
C LYS A 470 -43.11 -14.43 8.76
N ASP A 471 -44.29 -13.83 8.89
CA ASP A 471 -45.36 -13.84 7.89
C ASP A 471 -44.93 -13.18 6.56
N SER A 472 -45.31 -13.81 5.45
CA SER A 472 -44.94 -13.45 4.07
C SER A 472 -45.73 -12.28 3.47
N GLN A 473 -46.50 -11.53 4.26
CA GLN A 473 -47.27 -10.39 3.78
C GLN A 473 -46.43 -9.10 3.65
N ASP A 474 -45.26 -9.03 4.30
CA ASP A 474 -44.35 -7.90 4.21
C ASP A 474 -43.40 -8.04 3.01
N GLN A 475 -43.40 -7.05 2.11
CA GLN A 475 -42.54 -7.02 0.93
C GLN A 475 -41.04 -6.98 1.29
N ASN A 476 -40.67 -6.37 2.41
CA ASN A 476 -39.27 -6.33 2.88
C ASN A 476 -38.81 -7.71 3.34
N ILE A 477 -39.66 -8.45 4.05
CA ILE A 477 -39.38 -9.82 4.49
C ILE A 477 -39.25 -10.75 3.28
N ASN A 478 -40.10 -10.56 2.27
CA ASN A 478 -40.01 -11.31 1.02
C ASN A 478 -38.70 -11.03 0.27
N HIS A 479 -38.23 -9.77 0.25
CA HIS A 479 -36.92 -9.42 -0.30
C HIS A 479 -35.76 -10.06 0.49
N LEU A 480 -35.82 -10.01 1.82
CA LEU A 480 -34.85 -10.65 2.72
C LEU A 480 -34.78 -12.17 2.50
N LYS A 481 -35.92 -12.86 2.39
CA LYS A 481 -35.99 -14.29 2.08
C LYS A 481 -35.25 -14.61 0.77
N CYS A 482 -35.41 -13.77 -0.26
CA CYS A 482 -34.71 -13.93 -1.53
C CYS A 482 -33.20 -13.73 -1.39
N LEU A 483 -32.74 -12.69 -0.67
CA LEU A 483 -31.30 -12.44 -0.43
C LEU A 483 -30.63 -13.57 0.35
N VAL A 484 -31.33 -14.15 1.34
CA VAL A 484 -30.81 -15.29 2.11
C VAL A 484 -30.70 -16.53 1.24
N VAL A 485 -31.73 -16.88 0.45
CA VAL A 485 -31.64 -18.03 -0.46
C VAL A 485 -30.55 -17.82 -1.52
N TYR A 486 -30.43 -16.61 -2.07
CA TYR A 486 -29.35 -16.27 -3.01
C TYR A 486 -27.95 -16.46 -2.40
N SER A 487 -27.72 -15.95 -1.19
CA SER A 487 -26.42 -16.09 -0.51
C SER A 487 -26.10 -17.55 -0.16
N MET A 488 -27.09 -18.34 0.27
CA MET A 488 -26.92 -19.79 0.46
C MET A 488 -26.61 -20.51 -0.87
N ALA A 489 -27.26 -20.14 -1.96
CA ALA A 489 -27.01 -20.70 -3.30
C ALA A 489 -25.56 -20.48 -3.75
N LYS A 490 -25.07 -19.25 -3.59
CA LYS A 490 -23.70 -18.84 -3.94
C LYS A 490 -22.66 -19.57 -3.10
N GLN A 491 -22.94 -19.81 -1.81
CA GLN A 491 -22.07 -20.62 -0.95
C GLN A 491 -22.02 -22.07 -1.39
N LYS A 492 -23.17 -22.67 -1.71
CA LYS A 492 -23.26 -24.04 -2.25
C LYS A 492 -22.46 -24.20 -3.54
N GLN A 493 -22.50 -23.21 -4.43
CA GLN A 493 -21.69 -23.21 -5.67
C GLN A 493 -20.18 -23.14 -5.38
N LYS A 494 -19.73 -22.28 -4.44
CA LYS A 494 -18.31 -22.19 -4.04
C LYS A 494 -17.80 -23.47 -3.35
N GLN A 495 -18.63 -24.12 -2.53
CA GLN A 495 -18.26 -25.35 -1.82
C GLN A 495 -18.20 -26.59 -2.72
N LYS A 496 -19.03 -26.67 -3.78
CA LYS A 496 -18.93 -27.72 -4.81
C LYS A 496 -17.55 -27.79 -5.47
N GLN A 497 -16.82 -26.68 -5.52
CA GLN A 497 -15.45 -26.62 -6.06
C GLN A 497 -14.39 -27.08 -5.02
N LYS A 498 -14.72 -27.14 -3.72
CA LYS A 498 -13.78 -27.43 -2.62
C LYS A 498 -14.05 -28.73 -1.84
N GLN A 499 -15.06 -29.54 -2.22
CA GLN A 499 -15.41 -30.81 -1.56
C GLN A 499 -15.70 -30.70 -0.05
N GLU A 500 -16.31 -29.61 0.41
CA GLU A 500 -16.73 -29.44 1.82
C GLU A 500 -18.26 -29.63 2.00
N GLN A 501 -18.69 -29.83 3.25
CA GLN A 501 -20.03 -30.29 3.66
C GLN A 501 -21.20 -29.60 2.91
N ASN A 502 -22.20 -30.41 2.51
CA ASN A 502 -23.39 -29.97 1.80
C ASN A 502 -24.26 -29.04 2.66
N LEU A 503 -24.22 -27.73 2.40
CA LEU A 503 -25.26 -26.80 2.85
C LEU A 503 -26.62 -27.22 2.26
N ASN A 504 -27.57 -27.55 3.14
CA ASN A 504 -28.92 -27.94 2.74
C ASN A 504 -29.86 -26.72 2.84
N ILE A 505 -30.45 -26.33 1.71
CA ILE A 505 -31.44 -25.24 1.66
C ILE A 505 -32.81 -25.89 1.92
N PRO A 506 -33.58 -25.48 2.95
CA PRO A 506 -34.88 -26.08 3.21
C PRO A 506 -35.84 -25.90 2.03
N GLN A 507 -36.47 -27.00 1.61
CA GLN A 507 -37.35 -27.02 0.43
C GLN A 507 -38.54 -26.06 0.59
N ASP A 508 -39.07 -25.92 1.82
CA ASP A 508 -40.19 -25.04 2.13
C ASP A 508 -39.84 -23.54 1.96
N LEU A 509 -38.59 -23.15 2.22
CA LEU A 509 -38.14 -21.78 1.99
C LEU A 509 -37.97 -21.53 0.49
N LEU A 510 -37.43 -22.51 -0.22
CA LEU A 510 -37.22 -22.45 -1.66
C LEU A 510 -38.55 -22.37 -2.42
N THR A 511 -39.58 -23.10 -2.00
CA THR A 511 -40.93 -22.99 -2.60
C THR A 511 -41.55 -21.62 -2.34
N GLN A 512 -41.48 -21.09 -1.11
CA GLN A 512 -41.97 -19.74 -0.79
C GLN A 512 -41.29 -18.64 -1.62
N VAL A 513 -39.95 -18.69 -1.72
CA VAL A 513 -39.19 -17.70 -2.49
C VAL A 513 -39.48 -17.83 -3.98
N SER A 514 -39.63 -19.06 -4.48
CA SER A 514 -40.01 -19.30 -5.87
C SER A 514 -41.40 -18.75 -6.19
N THR A 515 -42.38 -18.94 -5.31
CA THR A 515 -43.73 -18.36 -5.49
C THR A 515 -43.69 -16.84 -5.49
N ILE A 516 -42.90 -16.22 -4.59
CA ILE A 516 -42.71 -14.76 -4.55
C ILE A 516 -42.14 -14.24 -5.88
N ILE A 517 -41.12 -14.91 -6.42
CA ILE A 517 -40.52 -14.52 -7.70
C ILE A 517 -41.54 -14.68 -8.83
N ILE A 518 -42.26 -15.80 -8.89
CA ILE A 518 -43.27 -16.06 -9.92
C ILE A 518 -44.40 -15.03 -9.88
N ASP A 519 -44.93 -14.73 -8.70
CA ASP A 519 -45.98 -13.73 -8.52
C ASP A 519 -45.52 -12.35 -8.98
N LYS A 520 -44.27 -11.97 -8.68
CA LYS A 520 -43.69 -10.70 -9.16
C LYS A 520 -43.51 -10.66 -10.67
N LEU A 521 -43.07 -11.76 -11.29
CA LEU A 521 -42.94 -11.85 -12.74
C LEU A 521 -44.29 -11.69 -13.47
N GLN A 522 -45.39 -12.11 -12.83
CA GLN A 522 -46.75 -12.04 -13.38
C GLN A 522 -47.46 -10.70 -13.13
N GLN A 523 -47.03 -9.88 -12.16
CA GLN A 523 -47.71 -8.63 -11.74
C GLN A 523 -47.34 -7.35 -12.54
N LYS A 524 -46.78 -7.48 -13.75
CA LYS A 524 -46.10 -6.42 -14.52
C LYS A 524 -46.88 -5.14 -14.90
N ASP A 525 -48.14 -4.96 -14.49
CA ASP A 525 -49.02 -3.90 -14.98
C ASP A 525 -49.35 -2.74 -14.02
N LYS A 526 -48.69 -2.58 -12.85
CA LYS A 526 -48.88 -1.37 -12.03
C LYS A 526 -47.58 -0.80 -11.47
N SER A 527 -47.36 0.46 -11.86
CA SER A 527 -46.38 1.45 -11.38
C SER A 527 -44.88 1.18 -11.62
N ASN A 528 -44.35 1.94 -12.58
CA ASN A 528 -42.96 2.40 -12.57
C ASN A 528 -42.60 3.00 -11.20
N ASN A 529 -41.40 2.67 -10.72
CA ASN A 529 -40.61 3.29 -9.64
C ASN A 529 -40.73 2.70 -8.21
N ASP A 530 -40.53 1.39 -8.03
CA ASP A 530 -39.97 0.88 -6.77
C ASP A 530 -38.56 0.33 -7.01
N VAL A 531 -37.60 1.23 -6.84
CA VAL A 531 -36.16 0.94 -6.82
C VAL A 531 -35.88 0.09 -5.58
N ASN A 532 -35.77 -1.24 -5.74
CA ASN A 532 -34.94 -2.19 -4.96
C ASN A 532 -35.30 -3.68 -5.18
N GLU A 533 -35.99 -4.06 -6.24
CA GLU A 533 -36.39 -5.46 -6.45
C GLU A 533 -35.30 -6.23 -7.24
N LEU A 534 -34.58 -7.13 -6.54
CA LEU A 534 -33.66 -8.20 -6.98
C LEU A 534 -33.11 -8.14 -8.43
N ASN A 535 -31.79 -8.21 -8.58
CA ASN A 535 -31.15 -8.31 -9.89
C ASN A 535 -31.44 -9.67 -10.56
N TRP A 536 -31.44 -9.73 -11.90
CA TRP A 536 -31.65 -10.95 -12.67
C TRP A 536 -30.66 -12.07 -12.33
N ASP A 537 -29.42 -11.73 -12.02
CA ASP A 537 -28.42 -12.66 -11.49
C ASP A 537 -28.93 -13.38 -10.22
N GLN A 538 -29.53 -12.63 -9.29
CA GLN A 538 -30.09 -13.16 -8.05
C GLN A 538 -31.32 -14.03 -8.33
N ILE A 539 -32.23 -13.55 -9.18
CA ILE A 539 -33.44 -14.27 -9.57
C ILE A 539 -33.09 -15.62 -10.22
N LEU A 540 -32.22 -15.62 -11.23
CA LEU A 540 -31.85 -16.82 -11.97
C LEU A 540 -31.07 -17.80 -11.09
N THR A 541 -30.19 -17.31 -10.22
CA THR A 541 -29.48 -18.18 -9.27
C THR A 541 -30.45 -18.92 -8.35
N ILE A 542 -31.50 -18.24 -7.89
CA ILE A 542 -32.54 -18.86 -7.05
C ILE A 542 -33.37 -19.87 -7.85
N LEU A 543 -33.83 -19.49 -9.05
CA LEU A 543 -34.63 -20.38 -9.91
C LEU A 543 -33.85 -21.65 -10.30
N ASN A 544 -32.53 -21.51 -10.53
CA ASN A 544 -31.64 -22.64 -10.81
C ASN A 544 -31.46 -23.58 -9.61
N LEU A 545 -31.95 -23.28 -8.41
CA LEU A 545 -31.96 -24.25 -7.33
C LEU A 545 -33.11 -25.27 -7.44
N GLN A 546 -34.13 -24.98 -8.24
CA GLN A 546 -35.25 -25.91 -8.46
C GLN A 546 -34.79 -27.17 -9.20
N ASP A 547 -35.47 -28.28 -8.92
CA ASP A 547 -35.20 -29.56 -9.58
C ASP A 547 -35.71 -29.57 -11.04
N HIS A 548 -36.79 -28.84 -11.32
CA HIS A 548 -37.46 -28.80 -12.61
C HIS A 548 -37.92 -27.37 -12.94
N ILE A 549 -37.71 -26.91 -14.17
CA ILE A 549 -38.19 -25.63 -14.68
C ILE A 549 -39.38 -25.89 -15.62
N SER A 550 -40.58 -25.39 -15.29
CA SER A 550 -41.76 -25.57 -16.15
C SER A 550 -41.72 -24.63 -17.36
N LEU A 551 -42.38 -25.03 -18.46
CA LEU A 551 -42.54 -24.19 -19.65
C LEU A 551 -43.17 -22.83 -19.34
N SER A 552 -44.14 -22.78 -18.43
CA SER A 552 -44.78 -21.53 -18.00
C SER A 552 -43.82 -20.57 -17.29
N LEU A 553 -42.94 -21.11 -16.44
CA LEU A 553 -41.91 -20.33 -15.74
C LEU A 553 -40.87 -19.83 -16.73
N PHE A 554 -40.42 -20.71 -17.62
CA PHE A 554 -39.48 -20.40 -18.68
C PHE A 554 -39.97 -19.24 -19.57
N GLN A 555 -41.20 -19.34 -20.08
CA GLN A 555 -41.82 -18.28 -20.88
C GLN A 555 -41.98 -16.97 -20.11
N SER A 556 -42.37 -17.05 -18.84
CA SER A 556 -42.49 -15.86 -17.98
C SER A 556 -41.16 -15.14 -17.80
N VAL A 557 -40.06 -15.89 -17.58
CA VAL A 557 -38.70 -15.33 -17.49
C VAL A 557 -38.25 -14.75 -18.84
N PHE A 558 -38.42 -15.48 -19.94
CA PHE A 558 -38.02 -15.03 -21.28
C PHE A 558 -38.75 -13.75 -21.73
N GLN A 559 -40.04 -13.63 -21.43
CA GLN A 559 -40.83 -12.43 -21.73
C GLN A 559 -40.47 -11.23 -20.85
N SER A 560 -39.90 -11.48 -19.67
CA SER A 560 -39.65 -10.43 -18.69
C SER A 560 -38.23 -9.89 -18.69
N ILE A 561 -37.23 -10.71 -19.01
CA ILE A 561 -35.82 -10.34 -19.02
C ILE A 561 -35.43 -9.59 -20.30
N GLU A 562 -34.65 -8.51 -20.15
CA GLU A 562 -34.09 -7.83 -21.32
C GLU A 562 -32.93 -8.63 -21.91
N LEU A 563 -32.81 -8.65 -23.24
CA LEU A 563 -31.75 -9.38 -23.94
C LEU A 563 -30.35 -9.08 -23.39
N LYS A 564 -30.03 -7.83 -23.04
CA LYS A 564 -28.70 -7.49 -22.51
C LYS A 564 -28.39 -8.16 -21.17
N GLN A 565 -29.41 -8.42 -20.36
CA GLN A 565 -29.31 -9.03 -19.03
C GLN A 565 -29.22 -10.56 -19.10
N THR A 566 -29.53 -11.16 -20.27
CA THR A 566 -29.42 -12.61 -20.50
C THR A 566 -27.98 -13.10 -20.73
N PHE A 567 -27.03 -12.21 -21.02
CA PHE A 567 -25.64 -12.60 -21.30
C PHE A 567 -24.81 -12.81 -20.03
N ILE A 568 -25.34 -13.62 -19.11
CA ILE A 568 -24.74 -13.99 -17.83
C ILE A 568 -24.75 -15.52 -17.66
N PRO A 569 -23.77 -16.12 -16.94
CA PRO A 569 -23.67 -17.58 -16.79
C PRO A 569 -24.94 -18.24 -16.22
N GLN A 570 -25.63 -17.57 -15.31
CA GLN A 570 -26.81 -18.05 -14.59
C GLN A 570 -27.99 -18.25 -15.54
N PHE A 571 -28.10 -17.44 -16.59
CA PHE A 571 -29.15 -17.59 -17.60
C PHE A 571 -28.93 -18.82 -18.48
N LEU A 572 -27.67 -19.12 -18.82
CA LEU A 572 -27.31 -20.34 -19.55
C LEU A 572 -27.62 -21.59 -18.72
N GLU A 573 -27.28 -21.57 -17.42
CA GLU A 573 -27.62 -22.67 -16.50
C GLU A 573 -29.15 -22.87 -16.41
N PHE A 574 -29.92 -21.78 -16.44
CA PHE A 574 -31.39 -21.83 -16.49
C PHE A 574 -31.89 -22.50 -17.77
N ILE A 575 -31.34 -22.14 -18.94
CA ILE A 575 -31.67 -22.80 -20.23
C ILE A 575 -31.29 -24.29 -20.20
N ILE A 576 -30.07 -24.62 -19.75
CA ILE A 576 -29.58 -26.00 -19.66
C ILE A 576 -30.54 -26.85 -18.83
N LYS A 577 -30.91 -26.36 -17.64
CA LYS A 577 -31.85 -27.06 -16.76
C LYS A 577 -33.22 -27.22 -17.40
N PHE A 578 -33.74 -26.20 -18.08
CA PHE A 578 -35.01 -26.28 -18.79
C PHE A 578 -34.99 -27.38 -19.87
N CYS A 579 -33.96 -27.40 -20.73
CA CYS A 579 -33.81 -28.43 -21.76
C CYS A 579 -33.64 -29.84 -21.17
N GLN A 580 -32.95 -29.97 -20.04
CA GLN A 580 -32.81 -31.24 -19.32
C GLN A 580 -34.13 -31.69 -18.68
N SER A 581 -34.98 -30.78 -18.22
CA SER A 581 -36.28 -31.15 -17.66
C SER A 581 -37.29 -31.63 -18.71
N GLU A 582 -37.27 -31.10 -19.93
CA GLU A 582 -38.17 -31.54 -21.01
C GLU A 582 -37.84 -32.93 -21.56
N THR A 583 -36.55 -33.29 -21.58
CA THR A 583 -36.09 -34.62 -22.03
C THR A 583 -36.48 -35.76 -21.07
N ILE A 584 -36.81 -35.46 -19.82
CA ILE A 584 -37.27 -36.46 -18.83
C ILE A 584 -38.75 -36.82 -19.02
N THR A 585 -39.56 -35.93 -19.57
CA THR A 585 -41.01 -36.16 -19.73
C THR A 585 -41.38 -36.82 -21.05
N THR A 586 -40.47 -36.89 -22.03
CA THR A 586 -40.68 -37.49 -23.35
C THR A 586 -39.69 -38.64 -23.58
N THR A 587 -40.18 -39.88 -23.63
CA THR A 587 -39.38 -41.11 -23.82
C THR A 587 -38.85 -41.32 -25.26
N THR A 588 -38.70 -40.24 -26.02
CA THR A 588 -38.18 -40.25 -27.37
C THR A 588 -37.03 -39.26 -27.44
N THR A 589 -35.86 -39.74 -27.86
CA THR A 589 -34.73 -38.93 -28.32
C THR A 589 -35.24 -37.68 -29.01
N THR A 590 -35.13 -36.53 -28.35
CA THR A 590 -35.64 -35.25 -28.84
C THR A 590 -34.96 -34.93 -30.16
N ASN A 591 -35.75 -34.97 -31.23
CA ASN A 591 -35.30 -34.44 -32.52
C ASN A 591 -35.04 -32.95 -32.34
N ILE A 592 -34.04 -32.45 -33.07
CA ILE A 592 -33.56 -31.05 -33.16
C ILE A 592 -34.67 -30.01 -33.45
N ALA A 593 -35.91 -30.46 -33.72
CA ALA A 593 -37.06 -29.65 -34.12
C ALA A 593 -37.90 -29.07 -32.97
N ASP A 594 -37.71 -29.52 -31.72
CA ASP A 594 -38.56 -29.10 -30.57
C ASP A 594 -37.88 -28.09 -29.62
N VAL A 595 -36.79 -27.43 -30.06
CA VAL A 595 -36.23 -26.32 -29.29
C VAL A 595 -37.10 -25.09 -29.51
N ASP A 596 -37.62 -24.50 -28.42
CA ASP A 596 -38.42 -23.27 -28.45
C ASP A 596 -37.79 -22.20 -29.36
N ASP A 597 -38.58 -21.61 -30.25
CA ASP A 597 -38.12 -20.62 -31.24
C ASP A 597 -37.42 -19.43 -30.58
N ASP A 598 -37.81 -19.06 -29.35
CA ASP A 598 -37.17 -17.99 -28.59
C ASP A 598 -35.75 -18.34 -28.17
N VAL A 599 -35.49 -19.60 -27.80
CA VAL A 599 -34.13 -20.10 -27.50
C VAL A 599 -33.27 -20.06 -28.75
N LYS A 600 -33.82 -20.45 -29.91
CA LYS A 600 -33.08 -20.42 -31.18
C LYS A 600 -32.68 -18.99 -31.56
N ILE A 601 -33.62 -18.04 -31.46
CA ILE A 601 -33.34 -16.62 -31.71
C ILE A 601 -32.32 -16.08 -30.73
N TRP A 602 -32.42 -16.49 -29.46
CA TRP A 602 -31.48 -16.08 -28.42
C TRP A 602 -30.08 -16.64 -28.66
N LEU A 603 -29.93 -17.94 -28.97
CA LEU A 603 -28.65 -18.58 -29.27
C LEU A 603 -27.95 -17.91 -30.45
N HIS A 604 -28.70 -17.55 -31.49
CA HIS A 604 -28.19 -16.77 -32.61
C HIS A 604 -27.58 -15.43 -32.15
N LYS A 605 -28.29 -14.69 -31.27
CA LYS A 605 -27.79 -13.43 -30.70
C LYS A 605 -26.60 -13.64 -29.75
N ALA A 606 -26.60 -14.74 -28.97
CA ALA A 606 -25.50 -15.10 -28.08
C ALA A 606 -24.21 -15.40 -28.85
N MET A 607 -24.30 -16.08 -30.00
CA MET A 607 -23.13 -16.31 -30.85
C MET A 607 -22.54 -15.00 -31.39
N LEU A 608 -23.39 -14.08 -31.85
CA LEU A 608 -22.95 -12.76 -32.28
C LEU A 608 -22.33 -11.95 -31.13
N TYR A 609 -22.88 -12.06 -29.92
CA TYR A 609 -22.34 -11.41 -28.73
C TYR A 609 -20.93 -11.92 -28.39
N ILE A 610 -20.72 -13.24 -28.40
CA ILE A 610 -19.40 -13.84 -28.17
C ILE A 610 -18.41 -13.34 -29.22
N THR A 611 -18.76 -13.38 -30.51
CA THR A 611 -17.91 -12.88 -31.61
C THR A 611 -17.55 -11.40 -31.39
N LYS A 612 -18.54 -10.57 -31.04
CA LYS A 612 -18.33 -9.15 -30.77
C LYS A 612 -17.39 -8.92 -29.59
N LYS A 613 -17.54 -9.69 -28.50
CA LYS A 613 -16.68 -9.57 -27.32
C LYS A 613 -15.21 -9.86 -27.64
N PHE A 614 -14.94 -10.93 -28.38
CA PHE A 614 -13.58 -11.23 -28.82
C PHE A 614 -13.02 -10.19 -29.81
N ALA A 615 -13.85 -9.62 -30.67
CA ALA A 615 -13.42 -8.59 -31.62
C ALA A 615 -13.11 -7.21 -30.97
N GLU A 616 -13.86 -6.83 -29.94
CA GLU A 616 -13.76 -5.50 -29.32
C GLU A 616 -12.79 -5.43 -28.12
N CYS A 617 -12.43 -6.57 -27.54
CA CYS A 617 -11.50 -6.61 -26.41
C CYS A 617 -10.06 -6.31 -26.86
N LYS A 618 -9.46 -5.29 -26.26
CA LYS A 618 -8.08 -4.87 -26.53
C LYS A 618 -7.04 -5.69 -25.76
N THR A 619 -7.42 -6.22 -24.60
CA THR A 619 -6.57 -7.06 -23.77
C THR A 619 -7.30 -8.28 -23.19
N PHE A 620 -6.54 -9.33 -22.88
CA PHE A 620 -7.03 -10.64 -22.45
C PHE A 620 -7.55 -10.51 -21.02
N GLN A 621 -6.86 -9.68 -20.24
CA GLN A 621 -7.25 -9.35 -18.88
C GLN A 621 -8.60 -8.60 -18.85
N ASP A 622 -8.89 -7.76 -19.84
CA ASP A 622 -10.19 -7.10 -19.98
C ASP A 622 -11.30 -8.05 -20.43
N LEU A 623 -10.97 -9.05 -21.28
CA LEU A 623 -11.89 -10.12 -21.66
C LEU A 623 -12.30 -10.96 -20.43
N MET A 624 -11.36 -11.21 -19.52
CA MET A 624 -11.53 -12.12 -18.38
C MET A 624 -12.15 -11.48 -17.12
N LYS A 625 -12.20 -10.13 -17.03
CA LYS A 625 -12.71 -9.40 -15.85
C LYS A 625 -14.21 -9.57 -15.54
N ASN A 626 -15.04 -10.00 -16.50
CA ASN A 626 -16.50 -9.81 -16.45
C ASN A 626 -17.35 -11.11 -16.35
N GLN A 627 -16.91 -12.16 -15.64
CA GLN A 627 -17.56 -13.49 -15.63
C GLN A 627 -17.71 -14.14 -17.03
N PHE A 628 -17.09 -13.57 -18.07
CA PHE A 628 -17.25 -14.03 -19.45
C PHE A 628 -16.68 -15.44 -19.66
N ASN A 629 -15.61 -15.82 -18.96
CA ASN A 629 -15.10 -17.20 -19.02
C ASN A 629 -16.12 -18.22 -18.49
N GLN A 630 -16.78 -17.90 -17.37
CA GLN A 630 -17.87 -18.75 -16.86
C GLN A 630 -19.04 -18.79 -17.84
N PHE A 631 -19.34 -17.69 -18.53
CA PHE A 631 -20.36 -17.65 -19.57
C PHE A 631 -19.98 -18.57 -20.75
N LEU A 632 -18.74 -18.51 -21.24
CA LEU A 632 -18.25 -19.40 -22.30
C LEU A 632 -18.31 -20.87 -21.87
N TYR A 633 -17.89 -21.18 -20.64
CA TYR A 633 -17.97 -22.53 -20.10
C TYR A 633 -19.42 -23.04 -20.07
N GLN A 634 -20.39 -22.25 -19.59
CA GLN A 634 -21.79 -22.66 -19.60
C GLN A 634 -22.34 -22.78 -21.02
N MET A 635 -21.93 -21.90 -21.92
CA MET A 635 -22.32 -21.97 -23.34
C MET A 635 -21.82 -23.26 -23.98
N SER A 636 -20.62 -23.70 -23.60
CA SER A 636 -20.05 -24.95 -24.08
C SER A 636 -20.81 -26.19 -23.58
N GLN A 637 -21.44 -26.11 -22.41
CA GLN A 637 -22.34 -27.15 -21.92
C GLN A 637 -23.62 -27.25 -22.75
N ILE A 638 -24.15 -26.13 -23.26
CA ILE A 638 -25.29 -26.15 -24.19
C ILE A 638 -24.97 -26.96 -25.43
N PHE A 639 -23.72 -26.98 -25.89
CA PHE A 639 -23.33 -27.71 -27.10
C PHE A 639 -23.53 -29.22 -26.95
N HIS A 640 -23.46 -29.76 -25.73
CA HIS A 640 -23.73 -31.17 -25.47
C HIS A 640 -25.22 -31.53 -25.53
N ILE A 641 -26.10 -30.52 -25.45
CA ILE A 641 -27.56 -30.69 -25.43
C ILE A 641 -28.15 -30.35 -26.79
N ILE A 642 -27.63 -29.30 -27.43
CA ILE A 642 -28.15 -28.72 -28.65
C ILE A 642 -27.05 -28.68 -29.71
N ASN A 643 -27.32 -29.25 -30.89
CA ASN A 643 -26.44 -29.08 -32.03
C ASN A 643 -26.62 -27.69 -32.65
N ILE A 644 -25.67 -26.80 -32.37
CA ILE A 644 -25.72 -25.40 -32.80
C ILE A 644 -25.51 -25.24 -34.31
N TRP A 645 -24.76 -26.13 -34.95
CA TRP A 645 -24.51 -26.10 -36.39
C TRP A 645 -25.77 -26.34 -37.22
N ASN A 646 -26.77 -26.99 -36.63
CA ASN A 646 -28.07 -27.23 -37.26
C ASN A 646 -29.05 -26.06 -37.04
N LEU A 647 -28.79 -25.18 -36.06
CA LEU A 647 -29.70 -24.08 -35.68
C LEU A 647 -29.25 -22.71 -36.18
N ILE A 648 -27.94 -22.46 -36.19
CA ILE A 648 -27.34 -21.16 -36.51
C ILE A 648 -26.65 -21.25 -37.88
N PRO A 649 -26.72 -20.23 -38.74
CA PRO A 649 -25.98 -20.19 -39.99
C PRO A 649 -24.47 -20.48 -39.78
N SER A 650 -23.94 -21.42 -40.56
CA SER A 650 -22.52 -21.83 -40.47
C SER A 650 -21.55 -20.66 -40.64
N THR A 651 -21.93 -19.64 -41.43
CA THR A 651 -21.14 -18.42 -41.61
C THR A 651 -20.89 -17.66 -40.30
N ILE A 652 -21.86 -17.62 -39.39
CA ILE A 652 -21.71 -16.95 -38.09
C ILE A 652 -20.76 -17.72 -37.19
N ILE A 653 -20.91 -19.05 -37.16
CA ILE A 653 -20.07 -19.93 -36.34
C ILE A 653 -18.63 -19.89 -36.85
N ASN A 654 -18.39 -20.02 -38.16
CA ASN A 654 -17.06 -19.90 -38.75
C ASN A 654 -16.44 -18.52 -38.49
N THR A 655 -17.21 -17.44 -38.61
CA THR A 655 -16.73 -16.08 -38.28
C THR A 655 -16.35 -15.96 -36.81
N GLN A 656 -17.10 -16.59 -35.89
CA GLN A 656 -16.76 -16.61 -34.47
C GLN A 656 -15.43 -17.32 -34.23
N ILE A 657 -15.25 -18.51 -34.80
CA ILE A 657 -14.01 -19.27 -34.66
C ILE A 657 -12.84 -18.47 -35.24
N ASP A 658 -13.01 -17.86 -36.43
CA ASP A 658 -12.01 -17.00 -37.05
C ASP A 658 -11.60 -15.84 -36.14
N VAL A 659 -12.57 -15.12 -35.56
CA VAL A 659 -12.30 -13.97 -34.68
C VAL A 659 -11.57 -14.40 -33.41
N ILE A 660 -11.96 -15.52 -32.80
CA ILE A 660 -11.30 -16.03 -31.59
C ILE A 660 -9.84 -16.42 -31.91
N LEU A 661 -9.63 -17.17 -32.99
CA LEU A 661 -8.30 -17.59 -33.44
C LEU A 661 -7.45 -16.44 -34.00
N GLN A 662 -8.03 -15.30 -34.39
CA GLN A 662 -7.27 -14.14 -34.88
C GLN A 662 -7.05 -13.06 -33.81
N SER A 663 -7.57 -13.25 -32.60
CA SER A 663 -7.38 -12.28 -31.52
C SER A 663 -5.88 -12.03 -31.28
N ASN A 664 -5.49 -10.76 -31.21
CA ASN A 664 -4.09 -10.29 -31.28
C ASN A 664 -3.21 -10.66 -30.06
N GLU A 665 -3.77 -11.30 -29.05
CA GLU A 665 -3.03 -11.76 -27.88
C GLU A 665 -2.82 -13.27 -27.95
N ASN A 666 -1.62 -13.71 -27.60
CA ASN A 666 -1.28 -15.13 -27.48
C ASN A 666 -2.00 -15.77 -26.27
N TRP A 667 -3.33 -15.89 -26.31
CA TRP A 667 -4.13 -16.58 -25.31
C TRP A 667 -3.75 -18.07 -25.20
N ILE A 668 -3.08 -18.62 -26.22
CA ILE A 668 -2.50 -19.96 -26.26
C ILE A 668 -1.18 -20.08 -25.47
N ASN A 669 -0.36 -19.02 -25.38
CA ASN A 669 0.99 -19.07 -24.74
C ASN A 669 1.06 -18.43 -23.34
N ASN A 670 -0.04 -17.90 -22.80
CA ASN A 670 -0.06 -17.16 -21.53
C ASN A 670 0.01 -18.04 -20.26
N HIS A 671 0.64 -19.21 -20.31
CA HIS A 671 0.82 -20.09 -19.15
C HIS A 671 1.78 -19.52 -18.07
N ASN A 672 2.56 -18.47 -18.36
CA ASN A 672 3.74 -18.12 -17.55
C ASN A 672 3.71 -16.79 -16.77
N HIS A 673 2.63 -16.00 -16.76
CA HIS A 673 2.70 -14.63 -16.20
C HIS A 673 1.69 -14.25 -15.10
N ASN A 674 0.95 -15.19 -14.51
CA ASN A 674 0.27 -14.88 -13.25
C ASN A 674 0.13 -16.11 -12.34
N PRO A 675 0.83 -16.16 -11.18
CA PRO A 675 0.80 -17.32 -10.28
C PRO A 675 -0.57 -17.56 -9.64
N GLU A 676 -1.53 -16.63 -9.79
CA GLU A 676 -2.85 -16.75 -9.16
C GLU A 676 -3.93 -17.41 -10.05
N ASN A 677 -3.75 -17.56 -11.38
CA ASN A 677 -4.73 -18.25 -12.26
C ASN A 677 -4.10 -18.74 -13.60
N PRO A 678 -3.41 -19.89 -13.62
CA PRO A 678 -2.66 -20.40 -14.78
C PRO A 678 -3.50 -21.07 -15.91
N GLU A 679 -4.84 -21.12 -15.80
CA GLU A 679 -5.68 -22.00 -16.65
C GLU A 679 -6.55 -21.29 -17.72
N ASN A 680 -6.57 -19.95 -17.76
CA ASN A 680 -7.61 -19.22 -18.52
C ASN A 680 -7.59 -19.41 -20.06
N GLY A 681 -6.41 -19.64 -20.66
CA GLY A 681 -6.31 -19.93 -22.11
C GLY A 681 -6.85 -21.30 -22.50
N VAL A 682 -6.80 -22.27 -21.56
CA VAL A 682 -7.27 -23.64 -21.76
C VAL A 682 -8.79 -23.68 -21.90
N ASP A 683 -9.52 -22.82 -21.20
CA ASP A 683 -10.98 -22.83 -21.22
C ASP A 683 -11.56 -22.33 -22.55
N ILE A 684 -10.91 -21.34 -23.18
CA ILE A 684 -11.26 -20.89 -24.54
C ILE A 684 -11.02 -22.02 -25.54
N LEU A 685 -9.91 -22.76 -25.40
CA LEU A 685 -9.62 -23.91 -26.23
C LEU A 685 -10.68 -25.01 -26.06
N LYS A 686 -11.07 -25.33 -24.82
CA LYS A 686 -12.14 -26.29 -24.53
C LYS A 686 -13.46 -25.86 -25.20
N TYR A 687 -13.80 -24.58 -25.14
CA TYR A 687 -14.98 -24.03 -25.81
C TYR A 687 -14.93 -24.25 -27.32
N LEU A 688 -13.82 -23.89 -27.98
CA LEU A 688 -13.65 -24.09 -29.43
C LEU A 688 -13.71 -25.57 -29.83
N ILE A 689 -13.04 -26.43 -29.06
CA ILE A 689 -13.05 -27.88 -29.30
C ILE A 689 -14.48 -28.41 -29.21
N GLN A 690 -15.23 -28.04 -28.17
CA GLN A 690 -16.62 -28.47 -28.01
C GLN A 690 -17.52 -27.92 -29.12
N LEU A 691 -17.31 -26.68 -29.55
CA LEU A 691 -18.02 -26.10 -30.69
C LEU A 691 -17.76 -26.89 -31.98
N ILE A 692 -16.50 -27.24 -32.26
CA ILE A 692 -16.11 -27.98 -33.47
C ILE A 692 -16.59 -29.43 -33.43
N ILE A 693 -16.41 -30.12 -32.31
CA ILE A 693 -16.81 -31.53 -32.15
C ILE A 693 -18.33 -31.71 -32.33
N ASN A 694 -19.12 -30.70 -31.95
CA ASN A 694 -20.57 -30.73 -32.11
C ASN A 694 -21.05 -30.58 -33.57
N CYS A 695 -20.16 -30.48 -34.56
CA CYS A 695 -20.55 -30.37 -35.97
C CYS A 695 -20.78 -31.76 -36.59
N ASP A 696 -22.04 -32.08 -36.93
CA ASP A 696 -22.38 -33.35 -37.60
C ASP A 696 -21.81 -33.43 -39.03
N ASN A 697 -21.73 -32.27 -39.71
CA ASN A 697 -21.28 -32.18 -41.09
C ASN A 697 -20.04 -31.28 -41.21
N TRP A 698 -18.87 -31.91 -41.18
CA TRP A 698 -17.56 -31.25 -41.27
C TRP A 698 -17.41 -30.28 -42.45
N LYS A 699 -18.20 -30.39 -43.52
CA LYS A 699 -18.18 -29.45 -44.66
C LYS A 699 -18.71 -28.05 -44.30
N GLN A 700 -19.43 -27.93 -43.19
CA GLN A 700 -19.89 -26.64 -42.67
C GLN A 700 -18.75 -25.85 -42.01
N ILE A 701 -17.68 -26.52 -41.59
CA ILE A 701 -16.52 -25.92 -40.96
C ILE A 701 -15.56 -25.43 -42.06
N ASP A 702 -15.10 -24.19 -41.95
CA ASP A 702 -14.07 -23.63 -42.85
C ASP A 702 -12.66 -24.10 -42.48
N TYR A 703 -12.45 -25.42 -42.42
CA TYR A 703 -11.24 -26.07 -41.87
C TYR A 703 -9.92 -25.61 -42.52
N ILE A 704 -9.94 -25.25 -43.81
CA ILE A 704 -8.76 -24.72 -44.52
C ILE A 704 -8.33 -23.39 -43.91
N LYS A 705 -9.30 -22.50 -43.67
CA LYS A 705 -9.07 -21.17 -43.08
C LYS A 705 -8.61 -21.29 -41.63
N LEU A 706 -9.24 -22.18 -40.86
CA LEU A 706 -8.83 -22.49 -39.48
C LEU A 706 -7.39 -22.98 -39.41
N PHE A 707 -7.00 -23.89 -40.30
CA PHE A 707 -5.64 -24.41 -40.37
C PHE A 707 -4.63 -23.31 -40.72
N GLN A 708 -4.96 -22.43 -41.68
CA GLN A 708 -4.12 -21.28 -42.04
C GLN A 708 -3.94 -20.30 -40.87
N ILE A 709 -5.00 -19.99 -40.14
CA ILE A 709 -4.92 -19.07 -38.98
C ILE A 709 -4.06 -19.69 -37.88
N SER A 710 -4.26 -20.97 -37.56
CA SER A 710 -3.46 -21.69 -36.56
C SER A 710 -1.97 -21.74 -36.93
N LEU A 711 -1.65 -21.96 -38.22
CA LEU A 711 -0.26 -21.92 -38.70
C LEU A 711 0.38 -20.53 -38.57
N ASN A 712 -0.38 -19.47 -38.87
CA ASN A 712 0.10 -18.10 -38.78
C ASN A 712 0.36 -17.68 -37.31
N GLN A 713 -0.46 -18.13 -36.37
CA GLN A 713 -0.27 -17.84 -34.95
C GLN A 713 0.90 -18.60 -34.32
N LEU A 714 1.21 -19.80 -34.79
CA LEU A 714 2.29 -20.64 -34.24
C LEU A 714 3.70 -20.18 -34.65
N ASN A 715 3.86 -19.11 -35.44
CA ASN A 715 5.15 -18.61 -35.94
C ASN A 715 6.04 -19.67 -36.64
N CYS A 716 5.55 -20.88 -36.93
CA CYS A 716 6.34 -21.97 -37.51
C CYS A 716 6.85 -21.69 -38.94
N LEU A 717 6.38 -20.62 -39.59
CA LEU A 717 6.77 -20.24 -40.96
C LEU A 717 7.62 -18.96 -41.01
N ASN A 718 7.77 -18.23 -39.89
CA ASN A 718 8.60 -17.03 -39.84
C ASN A 718 10.08 -17.35 -39.55
N GLU A 719 10.39 -18.59 -39.13
CA GLU A 719 11.75 -19.14 -39.11
C GLU A 719 12.03 -19.92 -40.40
N SER A 720 11.96 -19.25 -41.55
CA SER A 720 12.70 -19.72 -42.72
C SER A 720 14.11 -19.11 -42.66
N PRO A 721 15.18 -19.91 -42.80
CA PRO A 721 16.53 -19.43 -42.58
C PRO A 721 16.93 -18.54 -43.75
N ASN A 722 17.05 -17.24 -43.50
CA ASN A 722 17.83 -16.31 -44.32
C ASN A 722 18.86 -15.62 -43.44
#